data_AF-A0A3E1EQV9-F1
#
_entry.id   AF-A0A3E1EQV9-F1
#
_cell.length_a   1.000
_cell.length_b   1.000
_cell.length_c   1.000
_cell.angle_alpha   90.00
_cell.angle_beta   90.00
_cell.angle_gamma   90.00
#
_symmetry.space_group_name_H-M   'P 1'
#
loop_
_entity.id
_entity.type
_entity.pdbx_description
1 polymer ?
#
loop_
_entity_poly.entity_id
_entity_poly.type
_entity_poly.pdbx_seq_one_letter_code
_entity_poly.pdbx_strand_id
1 'polypeptide(L)'
;MKLNLILGLLLMTAVRVGAAETTWLPVGGGVVPVTGFVVDGASRAEVQSFYNTVYLASKDVDGSMGWTGSYDSVTGTVGTTSAVYREHVRRRVNFYRGMVGLPADITFGEFSAVNDVPGPVVPAGTSKTVCAMEASYMNVVESMYAGAEGTDFVLSHDPPNTYYGWTARAWNACAYSNLAIGYWGPEAIDAYMLDDGIGESDLYNNVNVGHRRWLLFPRGRDMASGDVPAGVFRDGADRYDVYGASSVYVVANFKPAGAARFTKWPNEGYCPVDVVPSRWSLAWPGADFSGAVVTMSGPGGVVPAPVISRNTDGIGENTIVWQPGNLPKTVSGDVRYTVAVSGIKGAGVPAQTTWTTTLFDPDVAGGTVVLSGPGALPRSGAAYAFTAVPGAVEHRLTAATAGAAGDVVEGAEDGTAGDLVAKTTGTYALRQAATTTSAGTVFLPRSGAKAFHLTFPPDGKVQSVEVAADYVLSAGSKIDYYNCFRWVFNFSRLSLEMSVDGGVKWVEIDGRNGAYAENAEDNYDNALWDRLPSSGNAPDWKLRSVGLGAYAGKVARFRFVFRPGSRAFTGEDTRFGCFVDDVKVTAARRLTVLGKEVVTQSSPFVVTEAALGVAMVPGTQCYLRGAPVAGTRRMGWSDPLMATVSSLTGYEGWVAGFYPGATGGAAGDDDKDGVSNLVEYVFGTNPLSGASGAGALPVVGISGGALRMNFGVSPTATGVTVRGQTSEDLKTWTDLTNIAVPPAHSNAVPVSGKVRQWMRVKVTMP
;
A
#
# COMPACT_ATOMS: atom_id res chain seq x y z
N MET A 1 -7.96 3.69 -65.08
CA MET A 1 -9.42 3.45 -65.11
C MET A 1 -9.87 3.31 -63.65
N LYS A 2 -10.94 4.02 -63.27
CA LYS A 2 -11.28 4.40 -61.89
C LYS A 2 -11.78 3.23 -61.01
N LEU A 3 -11.37 3.31 -59.75
CA LEU A 3 -12.04 3.03 -58.47
C LEU A 3 -13.52 2.60 -58.52
N ASN A 4 -13.90 1.60 -57.71
CA ASN A 4 -15.00 1.69 -56.73
C ASN A 4 -15.13 0.38 -55.93
N LEU A 5 -14.84 0.42 -54.62
CA LEU A 5 -15.53 -0.42 -53.66
C LEU A 5 -16.01 0.45 -52.49
N ILE A 6 -17.27 0.26 -52.16
CA ILE A 6 -18.16 1.09 -51.37
C ILE A 6 -17.81 1.01 -49.88
N LEU A 7 -17.62 2.17 -49.23
CA LEU A 7 -17.54 2.31 -47.78
C LEU A 7 -18.95 2.65 -47.26
N GLY A 8 -19.56 1.76 -46.47
CA GLY A 8 -20.81 2.02 -45.77
C GLY A 8 -20.59 2.93 -44.57
N LEU A 9 -21.10 4.16 -44.65
CA LEU A 9 -21.09 5.15 -43.58
C LEU A 9 -22.28 4.88 -42.64
N LEU A 10 -22.03 4.27 -41.48
CA LEU A 10 -22.98 4.21 -40.39
C LEU A 10 -22.90 5.54 -39.62
N LEU A 11 -23.89 6.43 -39.80
CA LEU A 11 -24.06 7.62 -38.96
C LEU A 11 -24.45 7.17 -37.55
N MET A 12 -23.48 7.08 -36.64
CA MET A 12 -23.73 7.18 -35.21
C MET A 12 -23.67 8.65 -34.81
N THR A 13 -24.81 9.20 -34.42
CA THR A 13 -24.92 10.51 -33.79
C THR A 13 -24.14 10.47 -32.47
N ALA A 14 -22.91 10.98 -32.48
CA ALA A 14 -22.12 11.15 -31.27
C ALA A 14 -22.79 12.22 -30.40
N VAL A 15 -23.49 11.78 -29.36
CA VAL A 15 -23.77 12.62 -28.20
C VAL A 15 -22.40 12.99 -27.62
N ARG A 16 -21.99 14.25 -27.76
CA ARG A 16 -20.87 14.80 -27.01
C ARG A 16 -21.26 14.79 -25.53
N VAL A 17 -20.90 13.71 -24.83
CA VAL A 17 -20.66 13.78 -23.39
C VAL A 17 -19.47 14.73 -23.25
N GLY A 18 -19.64 15.82 -22.49
CA GLY A 18 -18.56 16.77 -22.23
C GLY A 18 -17.30 16.03 -21.80
N ALA A 19 -16.14 16.46 -22.28
CA ALA A 19 -14.87 15.93 -21.82
C ALA A 19 -14.86 15.99 -20.29
N ALA A 20 -14.73 14.84 -19.63
CA ALA A 20 -14.44 14.81 -18.20
C ALA A 20 -13.19 15.67 -17.98
N GLU A 21 -13.27 16.62 -17.05
CA GLU A 21 -12.06 17.33 -16.59
C GLU A 21 -11.02 16.26 -16.26
N THR A 22 -9.80 16.42 -16.76
CA THR A 22 -8.74 15.44 -16.59
C THR A 22 -8.53 15.15 -15.10
N THR A 23 -8.95 13.96 -14.68
CA THR A 23 -8.64 13.38 -13.37
C THR A 23 -7.12 13.43 -13.15
N TRP A 24 -6.68 13.67 -11.92
CA TRP A 24 -5.25 13.74 -11.59
C TRP A 24 -4.47 12.57 -12.21
N LEU A 25 -3.30 12.83 -12.82
CA LEU A 25 -2.52 11.77 -13.46
C LEU A 25 -1.69 11.02 -12.40
N PRO A 26 -1.81 9.68 -12.31
CA PRO A 26 -0.92 8.89 -11.49
C PRO A 26 0.50 8.93 -12.08
N VAL A 27 1.35 9.74 -11.44
CA VAL A 27 2.81 9.80 -11.58
C VAL A 27 3.34 9.93 -13.02
N GLY A 28 3.49 11.16 -13.50
CA GLY A 28 4.38 11.47 -14.62
C GLY A 28 5.82 11.69 -14.10
N GLY A 29 6.78 10.86 -14.50
CA GLY A 29 8.21 11.09 -14.20
C GLY A 29 8.70 10.66 -12.81
N GLY A 30 7.97 9.78 -12.10
CA GLY A 30 8.42 9.16 -10.85
C GLY A 30 8.23 9.98 -9.57
N VAL A 31 7.69 11.21 -9.65
CA VAL A 31 7.41 12.07 -8.49
C VAL A 31 5.89 12.19 -8.28
N VAL A 32 5.43 11.90 -7.07
CA VAL A 32 4.02 12.10 -6.70
C VAL A 32 3.72 13.60 -6.60
N PRO A 33 2.73 14.14 -7.35
CA PRO A 33 2.40 15.54 -7.27
C PRO A 33 1.97 15.97 -5.86
N VAL A 34 1.97 17.28 -5.64
CA VAL A 34 1.73 17.93 -4.34
C VAL A 34 0.53 18.89 -4.40
N THR A 35 0.00 19.11 -5.61
CA THR A 35 -0.99 20.14 -5.94
C THR A 35 -1.68 19.83 -7.26
N GLY A 36 -2.77 20.54 -7.56
CA GLY A 36 -3.51 20.44 -8.82
C GLY A 36 -4.43 19.23 -8.90
N PHE A 37 -4.84 18.68 -7.77
CA PHE A 37 -5.67 17.47 -7.73
C PHE A 37 -7.13 17.79 -8.09
N VAL A 38 -7.67 17.01 -9.02
CA VAL A 38 -9.10 16.90 -9.34
C VAL A 38 -9.46 15.44 -9.18
N VAL A 39 -10.44 15.15 -8.33
CA VAL A 39 -10.80 13.80 -7.91
C VAL A 39 -12.31 13.59 -8.07
N ASP A 40 -12.71 12.56 -8.82
CA ASP A 40 -14.09 12.07 -8.81
C ASP A 40 -14.36 11.27 -7.53
N GLY A 41 -14.93 11.95 -6.53
CA GLY A 41 -15.35 11.33 -5.27
C GLY A 41 -16.39 10.22 -5.46
N ALA A 42 -17.14 10.19 -6.58
CA ALA A 42 -18.12 9.13 -6.85
C ALA A 42 -17.47 7.83 -7.37
N SER A 43 -16.20 7.88 -7.78
CA SER A 43 -15.44 6.71 -8.24
C SER A 43 -14.62 6.11 -7.10
N ARG A 44 -15.05 4.96 -6.57
CA ARG A 44 -14.30 4.19 -5.55
C ARG A 44 -12.85 3.97 -5.95
N ALA A 45 -12.65 3.60 -7.21
CA ALA A 45 -11.35 3.28 -7.77
C ALA A 45 -10.44 4.51 -7.84
N GLU A 46 -10.99 5.66 -8.22
CA GLU A 46 -10.24 6.91 -8.26
C GLU A 46 -9.84 7.39 -6.87
N VAL A 47 -10.78 7.37 -5.92
CA VAL A 47 -10.50 7.72 -4.52
C VAL A 47 -9.46 6.77 -3.91
N GLN A 48 -9.56 5.47 -4.17
CA GLN A 48 -8.58 4.49 -3.70
C GLN A 48 -7.19 4.75 -4.29
N SER A 49 -7.11 4.98 -5.61
CA SER A 49 -5.86 5.32 -6.27
C SER A 49 -5.25 6.62 -5.72
N PHE A 50 -6.10 7.62 -5.47
CA PHE A 50 -5.70 8.92 -4.93
C PHE A 50 -5.17 8.81 -3.50
N TYR A 51 -5.86 8.06 -2.63
CA TYR A 51 -5.37 7.75 -1.30
C TYR A 51 -4.04 6.99 -1.35
N ASN A 52 -3.97 5.90 -2.11
CA ASN A 52 -2.80 5.05 -2.19
C ASN A 52 -1.57 5.72 -2.80
N THR A 53 -1.78 6.78 -3.58
CA THR A 53 -0.69 7.53 -4.23
C THR A 53 -0.35 8.81 -3.48
N VAL A 54 -1.34 9.66 -3.23
CA VAL A 54 -1.13 11.03 -2.72
C VAL A 54 -1.12 11.07 -1.20
N TYR A 55 -2.11 10.43 -0.55
CA TYR A 55 -2.15 10.38 0.92
C TYR A 55 -0.93 9.61 1.44
N LEU A 56 -0.68 8.40 0.94
CA LEU A 56 0.43 7.58 1.47
C LEU A 56 1.82 8.14 1.15
N ALA A 57 2.01 8.92 0.07
CA ALA A 57 3.29 9.58 -0.22
C ALA A 57 3.67 10.69 0.78
N SER A 58 2.81 11.01 1.74
CA SER A 58 3.10 11.94 2.85
C SER A 58 2.98 11.26 4.23
N LYS A 59 2.94 9.93 4.27
CA LYS A 59 2.92 9.14 5.51
C LYS A 59 4.34 8.71 5.90
N ASP A 60 4.64 8.67 7.20
CA ASP A 60 5.91 8.19 7.78
C ASP A 60 7.16 8.92 7.22
N VAL A 61 7.05 10.24 7.00
CA VAL A 61 8.07 11.05 6.31
C VAL A 61 9.04 11.78 7.25
N ASP A 62 9.06 11.45 8.54
CA ASP A 62 9.93 12.14 9.53
C ASP A 62 11.42 12.06 9.20
N GLY A 63 11.87 10.99 8.55
CA GLY A 63 13.25 10.88 8.07
C GLY A 63 13.65 11.96 7.04
N SER A 64 12.67 12.62 6.41
CA SER A 64 12.89 13.75 5.50
C SER A 64 12.78 15.12 6.17
N MET A 65 12.43 15.19 7.46
CA MET A 65 12.18 16.44 8.18
C MET A 65 13.35 17.40 8.12
N GLY A 66 14.57 16.88 8.34
CA GLY A 66 15.80 17.68 8.31
C GLY A 66 15.72 18.91 9.22
N TRP A 67 15.11 18.78 10.40
CA TRP A 67 15.00 19.87 11.34
C TRP A 67 16.38 20.27 11.85
N THR A 68 16.71 21.57 11.77
CA THR A 68 18.03 22.11 12.12
C THR A 68 18.06 22.79 13.50
N GLY A 69 16.98 22.70 14.26
CA GLY A 69 16.88 23.31 15.59
C GLY A 69 17.44 22.42 16.69
N SER A 70 17.40 22.93 17.93
CA SER A 70 17.86 22.23 19.13
C SER A 70 17.01 22.60 20.34
N TYR A 71 16.95 21.66 21.28
CA TYR A 71 16.41 21.84 22.64
C TYR A 71 17.58 21.81 23.63
N ASP A 72 18.55 22.72 23.50
CA ASP A 72 19.77 22.75 24.33
C ASP A 72 19.75 23.83 25.43
N SER A 73 18.80 24.77 25.35
CA SER A 73 18.62 25.87 26.30
C SER A 73 17.18 26.36 26.29
N VAL A 74 16.79 27.15 27.30
CA VAL A 74 15.45 27.76 27.45
C VAL A 74 15.03 28.53 26.19
N THR A 75 15.98 29.20 25.52
CA THR A 75 15.73 29.93 24.28
C THR A 75 16.01 29.11 23.02
N GLY A 76 16.76 28.01 23.18
CA GLY A 76 17.42 27.15 22.19
C GLY A 76 17.53 27.69 20.76
N THR A 77 17.41 26.79 19.78
CA THR A 77 17.46 27.17 18.36
C THR A 77 16.20 26.66 17.67
N VAL A 78 15.37 27.59 17.19
CA VAL A 78 14.12 27.29 16.47
C VAL A 78 14.36 26.43 15.24
N GLY A 79 15.44 26.73 14.50
CA GLY A 79 15.83 26.02 13.28
C GLY A 79 14.81 26.15 12.14
N THR A 80 14.93 25.26 11.16
CA THR A 80 14.01 25.12 10.02
C THR A 80 13.87 23.66 9.63
N THR A 81 12.86 23.34 8.83
CA THR A 81 12.68 22.02 8.21
C THR A 81 13.17 22.00 6.77
N SER A 82 13.31 20.82 6.17
CA SER A 82 13.66 20.67 4.75
C SER A 82 12.52 21.13 3.83
N ALA A 83 12.85 21.54 2.60
CA ALA A 83 11.84 21.89 1.60
C ALA A 83 10.98 20.67 1.21
N VAL A 84 11.61 19.49 1.08
CA VAL A 84 10.92 18.24 0.77
C VAL A 84 9.89 17.91 1.84
N TYR A 85 10.22 18.11 3.12
CA TYR A 85 9.30 17.89 4.23
C TYR A 85 8.05 18.78 4.15
N ARG A 86 8.24 20.09 3.91
CA ARG A 86 7.11 21.03 3.75
C ARG A 86 6.21 20.67 2.57
N GLU A 87 6.77 20.10 1.50
CA GLU A 87 5.98 19.59 0.36
C GLU A 87 5.12 18.38 0.75
N HIS A 88 5.56 17.53 1.68
CA HIS A 88 4.70 16.47 2.23
C HIS A 88 3.52 17.05 3.03
N VAL A 89 3.74 18.09 3.84
CA VAL A 89 2.66 18.78 4.58
C VAL A 89 1.65 19.39 3.60
N ARG A 90 2.15 20.08 2.58
CA ARG A 90 1.32 20.67 1.53
C ARG A 90 0.53 19.62 0.75
N ARG A 91 1.15 18.49 0.42
CA ARG A 91 0.47 17.36 -0.24
C ARG A 91 -0.71 16.87 0.59
N ARG A 92 -0.56 16.76 1.91
CA ARG A 92 -1.64 16.33 2.80
C ARG A 92 -2.79 17.35 2.86
N VAL A 93 -2.49 18.64 2.92
CA VAL A 93 -3.52 19.69 2.83
C VAL A 93 -4.29 19.59 1.51
N ASN A 94 -3.57 19.50 0.39
CA ASN A 94 -4.19 19.42 -0.93
C ASN A 94 -4.94 18.09 -1.15
N PHE A 95 -4.52 16.98 -0.52
CA PHE A 95 -5.28 15.74 -0.51
C PHE A 95 -6.70 15.95 0.04
N TYR A 96 -6.82 16.53 1.24
CA TYR A 96 -8.13 16.76 1.86
C TYR A 96 -8.99 17.72 1.04
N ARG A 97 -8.38 18.77 0.47
CA ARG A 97 -9.09 19.70 -0.42
C ARG A 97 -9.60 19.02 -1.68
N GLY A 98 -8.80 18.14 -2.29
CA GLY A 98 -9.20 17.35 -3.46
C GLY A 98 -10.36 16.41 -3.16
N MET A 99 -10.35 15.74 -2.00
CA MET A 99 -11.41 14.83 -1.56
C MET A 99 -12.78 15.50 -1.44
N VAL A 100 -12.83 16.80 -1.09
CA VAL A 100 -14.08 17.58 -1.02
C VAL A 100 -14.38 18.38 -2.28
N GLY A 101 -13.60 18.18 -3.36
CA GLY A 101 -13.75 18.86 -4.64
C GLY A 101 -13.32 20.32 -4.65
N LEU A 102 -12.63 20.82 -3.62
CA LEU A 102 -12.03 22.16 -3.62
C LEU A 102 -10.78 22.19 -4.52
N PRO A 103 -10.39 23.36 -5.07
CA PRO A 103 -9.07 23.57 -5.65
C PRO A 103 -8.00 23.11 -4.66
N ALA A 104 -7.37 22.00 -5.01
CA ALA A 104 -6.26 21.39 -4.29
C ALA A 104 -4.94 22.01 -4.75
N ASP A 105 -4.90 23.34 -4.76
CA ASP A 105 -3.85 24.15 -5.35
C ASP A 105 -3.21 25.11 -4.35
N ILE A 106 -3.25 24.77 -3.05
CA ILE A 106 -2.60 25.56 -2.02
C ILE A 106 -1.09 25.56 -2.27
N THR A 107 -0.52 26.76 -2.26
CA THR A 107 0.92 26.99 -2.29
C THR A 107 1.45 27.18 -0.87
N PHE A 108 2.74 26.89 -0.65
CA PHE A 108 3.37 27.05 0.67
C PHE A 108 4.45 28.12 0.65
N GLY A 109 4.28 29.14 1.49
CA GLY A 109 5.29 30.17 1.77
C GLY A 109 5.55 31.14 0.61
N GLU A 110 4.63 31.28 -0.34
CA GLU A 110 4.75 32.25 -1.44
C GLU A 110 4.50 33.69 -0.98
N PHE A 111 3.75 33.88 0.12
CA PHE A 111 3.40 35.19 0.64
C PHE A 111 4.02 35.44 2.02
N SER A 112 4.30 36.72 2.30
CA SER A 112 4.73 37.17 3.62
C SER A 112 3.59 37.11 4.65
N ALA A 113 3.98 37.04 5.92
CA ALA A 113 3.08 37.19 7.05
C ALA A 113 2.42 38.58 7.05
N VAL A 114 1.21 38.66 7.60
CA VAL A 114 0.38 39.88 7.62
C VAL A 114 0.20 40.40 9.05
N ASN A 115 -0.25 41.65 9.17
CA ASN A 115 -0.52 42.34 10.44
C ASN A 115 -1.98 42.85 10.50
N ASP A 116 -2.92 42.09 9.95
CA ASP A 116 -4.33 42.45 9.77
C ASP A 116 -5.18 42.30 11.06
N VAL A 117 -4.71 41.55 12.05
CA VAL A 117 -5.33 41.42 13.38
C VAL A 117 -4.59 42.27 14.42
N PRO A 118 -5.28 42.88 15.40
CA PRO A 118 -4.64 43.67 16.44
C PRO A 118 -3.62 42.86 17.26
N GLY A 119 -2.37 43.34 17.35
CA GLY A 119 -1.31 42.73 18.15
C GLY A 119 0.10 43.15 17.74
N PRO A 120 1.14 42.46 18.23
CA PRO A 120 2.53 42.64 17.81
C PRO A 120 2.72 42.61 16.28
N VAL A 121 3.42 43.60 15.76
CA VAL A 121 3.66 43.76 14.32
C VAL A 121 4.94 43.04 13.92
N VAL A 122 4.86 42.18 12.90
CA VAL A 122 6.04 41.60 12.25
C VAL A 122 6.54 42.51 11.12
N PRO A 123 7.87 42.61 10.90
CA PRO A 123 8.42 43.41 9.80
C PRO A 123 7.87 42.99 8.43
N ALA A 124 7.69 43.97 7.54
CA ALA A 124 7.29 43.70 6.15
C ALA A 124 8.29 42.73 5.48
N GLY A 125 7.79 41.79 4.70
CA GLY A 125 8.60 40.76 4.03
C GLY A 125 8.90 39.52 4.88
N THR A 126 8.55 39.50 6.17
CA THR A 126 8.71 38.31 7.02
C THR A 126 7.95 37.12 6.43
N SER A 127 8.61 35.98 6.25
CA SER A 127 7.96 34.76 5.72
C SER A 127 7.02 34.14 6.77
N LYS A 128 5.85 33.68 6.32
CA LYS A 128 4.91 32.90 7.15
C LYS A 128 5.58 31.66 7.76
N THR A 129 6.48 30.99 7.03
CA THR A 129 7.20 29.80 7.50
C THR A 129 8.06 30.10 8.71
N VAL A 130 8.73 31.26 8.73
CA VAL A 130 9.56 31.67 9.89
C VAL A 130 8.68 31.94 11.10
N CYS A 131 7.57 32.65 10.92
CA CYS A 131 6.60 32.85 12.00
C CYS A 131 6.08 31.51 12.54
N ALA A 132 5.68 30.60 11.64
CA ALA A 132 5.15 29.31 12.02
C ALA A 132 6.17 28.44 12.77
N MET A 133 7.45 28.44 12.35
CA MET A 133 8.51 27.73 13.09
C MET A 133 8.68 28.30 14.50
N GLU A 134 8.67 29.63 14.66
CA GLU A 134 8.79 30.26 15.98
C GLU A 134 7.58 30.00 16.87
N ALA A 135 6.36 29.94 16.32
CA ALA A 135 5.17 29.57 17.08
C ALA A 135 5.25 28.12 17.58
N SER A 136 5.58 27.16 16.70
CA SER A 136 5.71 25.76 17.11
C SER A 136 6.81 25.57 18.16
N TYR A 137 7.94 26.26 18.00
CA TYR A 137 9.02 26.20 18.98
C TYR A 137 8.61 26.80 20.34
N MET A 138 8.00 27.99 20.34
CA MET A 138 7.49 28.64 21.55
C MET A 138 6.48 27.74 22.28
N ASN A 139 5.51 27.16 21.55
CA ASN A 139 4.50 26.28 22.15
C ASN A 139 5.12 25.05 22.81
N VAL A 140 6.16 24.48 22.21
CA VAL A 140 6.89 23.36 22.80
C VAL A 140 7.65 23.79 24.05
N VAL A 141 8.46 24.86 23.95
CA VAL A 141 9.25 25.35 25.10
C VAL A 141 8.33 25.69 26.27
N GLU A 142 7.24 26.43 26.02
CA GLU A 142 6.26 26.75 27.06
C GLU A 142 5.65 25.49 27.68
N SER A 143 5.24 24.51 26.86
CA SER A 143 4.64 23.27 27.37
C SER A 143 5.56 22.50 28.33
N MET A 144 6.87 22.57 28.09
CA MET A 144 7.86 21.90 28.94
C MET A 144 8.03 22.59 30.29
N TYR A 145 8.16 23.93 30.28
CA TYR A 145 8.38 24.69 31.51
C TYR A 145 7.12 24.81 32.37
N ALA A 146 5.95 24.98 31.74
CA ALA A 146 4.69 24.95 32.47
C ALA A 146 4.54 23.64 33.25
N GLY A 147 4.88 22.50 32.62
CA GLY A 147 4.95 21.20 33.28
C GLY A 147 5.97 21.13 34.42
N ALA A 148 7.17 21.70 34.23
CA ALA A 148 8.22 21.75 35.27
C ALA A 148 7.83 22.62 36.48
N GLU A 149 7.11 23.72 36.25
CA GLU A 149 6.62 24.63 37.29
C GLU A 149 5.30 24.18 37.95
N GLY A 150 4.71 23.07 37.48
CA GLY A 150 3.43 22.57 37.96
C GLY A 150 2.24 23.47 37.58
N THR A 151 2.35 24.18 36.46
CA THR A 151 1.29 25.02 35.88
C THR A 151 0.66 24.36 34.66
N ASP A 152 -0.61 24.66 34.41
CA ASP A 152 -1.33 24.11 33.25
C ASP A 152 -0.91 24.87 31.97
N PHE A 153 -0.19 24.19 31.08
CA PHE A 153 0.06 24.71 29.73
C PHE A 153 -1.25 24.83 28.95
N VAL A 154 -1.49 25.98 28.34
CA VAL A 154 -2.64 26.21 27.45
C VAL A 154 -2.14 26.66 26.08
N LEU A 155 -2.38 25.82 25.06
CA LEU A 155 -2.13 26.21 23.68
C LEU A 155 -3.07 27.36 23.29
N SER A 156 -2.53 28.49 22.85
CA SER A 156 -3.29 29.74 22.65
C SER A 156 -3.03 30.41 21.30
N HIS A 157 -4.09 30.99 20.72
CA HIS A 157 -4.01 31.88 19.55
C HIS A 157 -3.63 33.33 19.92
N ASP A 158 -3.66 33.67 21.21
CA ASP A 158 -3.20 34.96 21.74
C ASP A 158 -2.26 34.69 22.94
N PRO A 159 -1.04 34.18 22.68
CA PRO A 159 -0.11 33.83 23.75
C PRO A 159 0.40 35.10 24.44
N PRO A 160 0.36 35.17 25.79
CA PRO A 160 0.90 36.31 26.50
C PRO A 160 2.41 36.42 26.29
N ASN A 161 2.95 37.64 26.35
CA ASN A 161 4.38 37.89 26.17
C ASN A 161 5.28 37.33 27.28
N THR A 162 4.68 36.68 28.29
CA THR A 162 5.37 35.96 29.35
C THR A 162 5.72 34.53 28.97
N TYR A 163 5.17 33.98 27.87
CA TYR A 163 5.52 32.63 27.42
C TYR A 163 7.01 32.53 27.07
N TYR A 164 7.62 31.40 27.44
CA TYR A 164 8.99 31.09 27.08
C TYR A 164 9.12 30.99 25.55
N GLY A 165 10.14 31.65 24.99
CA GLY A 165 10.35 31.69 23.54
C GLY A 165 9.40 32.64 22.79
N TRP A 166 8.61 33.45 23.49
CA TRP A 166 7.72 34.41 22.84
C TRP A 166 8.48 35.43 22.00
N THR A 167 8.00 35.64 20.77
CA THR A 167 8.42 36.71 19.88
C THR A 167 7.21 37.28 19.16
N ALA A 168 7.33 38.47 18.57
CA ALA A 168 6.28 39.02 17.70
C ALA A 168 5.95 38.09 16.51
N ARG A 169 6.91 37.30 16.04
CA ARG A 169 6.72 36.33 14.94
C ARG A 169 6.00 35.06 15.41
N ALA A 170 6.35 34.55 16.60
CA ALA A 170 5.65 33.43 17.23
C ALA A 170 4.19 33.81 17.51
N TRP A 171 3.96 34.96 18.15
CA TRP A 171 2.61 35.48 18.39
C TRP A 171 1.82 35.62 17.09
N ASN A 172 2.44 36.19 16.05
CA ASN A 172 1.80 36.35 14.74
C ASN A 172 1.32 34.99 14.22
N ALA A 173 2.20 33.99 14.11
CA ALA A 173 1.75 32.69 13.65
C ALA A 173 0.69 32.05 14.56
N CYS A 174 0.76 32.20 15.88
CA CYS A 174 -0.33 31.75 16.76
C CYS A 174 -1.68 32.35 16.38
N ALA A 175 -1.74 33.65 16.09
CA ALA A 175 -2.98 34.34 15.73
C ALA A 175 -3.57 33.93 14.36
N TYR A 176 -2.74 33.42 13.42
CA TYR A 176 -3.17 33.11 12.05
C TYR A 176 -3.08 31.63 11.66
N SER A 177 -2.66 30.76 12.57
CA SER A 177 -2.40 29.35 12.27
C SER A 177 -3.41 28.42 12.93
N ASN A 178 -3.55 27.22 12.38
CA ASN A 178 -3.95 26.07 13.16
C ASN A 178 -2.76 25.64 14.03
N LEU A 179 -3.01 25.27 15.29
CA LEU A 179 -1.97 24.96 16.27
C LEU A 179 -2.17 23.56 16.85
N ALA A 180 -1.08 22.79 16.94
CA ALA A 180 -1.07 21.47 17.56
C ALA A 180 0.16 21.28 18.43
N ILE A 181 -0.05 20.62 19.57
CA ILE A 181 0.97 20.05 20.43
C ILE A 181 0.80 18.52 20.41
N GLY A 182 1.89 17.77 20.43
CA GLY A 182 1.93 16.31 20.27
C GLY A 182 1.94 15.82 18.81
N TYR A 183 1.66 16.68 17.82
CA TYR A 183 1.64 16.34 16.40
C TYR A 183 2.50 17.30 15.59
N TRP A 184 3.15 16.81 14.53
CA TRP A 184 3.93 17.62 13.60
C TRP A 184 3.80 17.10 12.16
N GLY A 185 4.10 17.96 11.19
CA GLY A 185 4.14 17.59 9.78
C GLY A 185 2.79 17.15 9.20
N PRO A 186 2.78 16.19 8.25
CA PRO A 186 1.55 15.69 7.66
C PRO A 186 0.56 15.06 8.66
N GLU A 187 1.06 14.49 9.76
CA GLU A 187 0.22 13.91 10.81
C GLU A 187 -0.56 15.00 11.57
N ALA A 188 0.01 16.19 11.74
CA ALA A 188 -0.72 17.33 12.32
C ALA A 188 -1.90 17.76 11.44
N ILE A 189 -1.79 17.65 10.11
CA ILE A 189 -2.92 17.94 9.21
C ILE A 189 -4.05 16.93 9.42
N ASP A 190 -3.72 15.66 9.65
CA ASP A 190 -4.73 14.64 9.97
C ASP A 190 -5.41 14.97 11.31
N ALA A 191 -4.64 15.36 12.34
CA ALA A 191 -5.18 15.81 13.63
C ALA A 191 -6.10 17.04 13.47
N TYR A 192 -5.72 18.04 12.67
CA TYR A 192 -6.57 19.19 12.34
C TYR A 192 -7.85 18.82 11.59
N MET A 193 -7.79 17.77 10.76
CA MET A 193 -8.95 17.28 10.03
C MET A 193 -9.87 16.43 10.90
N LEU A 194 -9.34 15.67 11.86
CA LEU A 194 -10.12 14.94 12.87
C LEU A 194 -10.82 15.90 13.82
N ASP A 195 -10.05 16.86 14.35
CA ASP A 195 -10.48 17.95 15.24
C ASP A 195 -11.31 17.44 16.44
N ASP A 196 -10.90 16.29 16.98
CA ASP A 196 -11.55 15.56 18.08
C ASP A 196 -11.13 16.05 19.47
N GLY A 197 -10.04 16.82 19.57
CA GLY A 197 -9.46 17.28 20.84
C GLY A 197 -8.45 16.27 21.39
N ILE A 198 -7.56 16.71 22.29
CA ILE A 198 -6.62 15.79 22.95
C ILE A 198 -7.39 14.94 23.96
N GLY A 199 -7.69 13.70 23.58
CA GLY A 199 -8.32 12.69 24.44
C GLY A 199 -9.85 12.66 24.40
N GLU A 200 -10.41 11.47 24.58
CA GLU A 200 -11.87 11.22 24.57
C GLU A 200 -12.65 11.95 25.69
N SER A 201 -11.96 12.64 26.61
CA SER A 201 -12.54 13.31 27.78
C SER A 201 -12.89 14.79 27.58
N ASP A 202 -12.46 15.45 26.51
CA ASP A 202 -12.70 16.90 26.32
C ASP A 202 -13.77 17.18 25.25
N LEU A 203 -15.02 17.08 25.68
CA LEU A 203 -16.21 17.29 24.83
C LEU A 203 -16.44 18.74 24.41
N TYR A 204 -15.62 19.71 24.87
CA TYR A 204 -15.85 21.14 24.62
C TYR A 204 -14.76 21.80 23.77
N ASN A 205 -13.53 21.30 23.78
CA ASN A 205 -12.49 21.83 22.92
C ASN A 205 -12.66 21.39 21.45
N ASN A 206 -12.41 22.33 20.54
CA ASN A 206 -12.48 22.16 19.09
C ASN A 206 -13.83 21.70 18.50
N VAL A 207 -14.94 21.80 19.26
CA VAL A 207 -16.30 21.38 18.77
C VAL A 207 -16.76 22.12 17.52
N ASN A 208 -16.18 23.29 17.26
CA ASN A 208 -16.44 24.12 16.09
C ASN A 208 -15.66 23.67 14.84
N VAL A 209 -14.83 22.64 14.95
CA VAL A 209 -13.92 22.12 13.91
C VAL A 209 -13.13 23.21 13.19
N GLY A 210 -12.62 24.17 13.97
CA GLY A 210 -11.99 25.40 13.46
C GLY A 210 -10.79 25.12 12.57
N HIS A 211 -9.98 24.12 12.92
CA HIS A 211 -8.80 23.78 12.15
C HIS A 211 -9.17 23.24 10.77
N ARG A 212 -10.13 22.30 10.74
CA ARG A 212 -10.71 21.75 9.51
C ARG A 212 -11.32 22.83 8.63
N ARG A 213 -12.06 23.78 9.23
CA ARG A 213 -12.71 24.89 8.50
C ARG A 213 -11.69 25.74 7.75
N TRP A 214 -10.54 26.02 8.33
CA TRP A 214 -9.47 26.76 7.67
C TRP A 214 -8.76 25.95 6.58
N LEU A 215 -8.45 24.68 6.82
CA LEU A 215 -7.84 23.81 5.80
C LEU A 215 -8.74 23.63 4.58
N LEU A 216 -10.04 23.48 4.81
CA LEU A 216 -11.07 23.37 3.77
C LEU A 216 -11.69 24.72 3.39
N PHE A 217 -11.05 25.84 3.73
CA PHE A 217 -11.59 27.14 3.37
C PHE A 217 -11.55 27.31 1.83
N PRO A 218 -12.69 27.53 1.14
CA PRO A 218 -12.71 27.52 -0.33
C PRO A 218 -11.82 28.59 -0.95
N ARG A 219 -11.62 29.71 -0.25
CA ARG A 219 -10.78 30.83 -0.65
C ARG A 219 -9.32 30.69 -0.21
N GLY A 220 -8.92 29.57 0.39
CA GLY A 220 -7.52 29.30 0.70
C GLY A 220 -6.61 29.49 -0.52
N ARG A 221 -5.45 30.11 -0.31
CA ARG A 221 -4.48 30.42 -1.37
C ARG A 221 -3.09 29.90 -1.05
N ASP A 222 -2.51 30.47 0.01
CA ASP A 222 -1.15 30.22 0.43
C ASP A 222 -1.12 29.99 1.93
N MET A 223 -0.48 28.90 2.32
CA MET A 223 -0.29 28.49 3.71
C MET A 223 1.20 28.38 4.02
N ALA A 224 1.58 28.12 5.26
CA ALA A 224 2.94 27.72 5.59
C ALA A 224 2.92 26.83 6.82
N SER A 225 3.87 25.91 6.95
CA SER A 225 4.01 25.10 8.17
C SER A 225 5.29 25.44 8.92
N GLY A 226 5.21 25.36 10.23
CA GLY A 226 6.33 25.26 11.14
C GLY A 226 6.15 24.02 11.98
N ASP A 227 7.15 23.14 11.97
CA ASP A 227 7.07 21.81 12.56
C ASP A 227 8.34 21.57 13.36
N VAL A 228 8.19 21.18 14.62
CA VAL A 228 9.29 20.82 15.52
C VAL A 228 9.04 19.42 16.08
N PRO A 229 10.04 18.51 16.07
CA PRO A 229 9.83 17.12 16.45
C PRO A 229 9.80 16.95 17.96
N ALA A 230 9.27 15.82 18.43
CA ALA A 230 9.48 15.40 19.80
C ALA A 230 10.99 15.20 20.09
N GLY A 231 11.38 15.32 21.36
CA GLY A 231 12.78 15.29 21.76
C GLY A 231 12.98 15.25 23.27
N VAL A 232 14.19 15.60 23.69
CA VAL A 232 14.57 15.67 25.10
C VAL A 232 15.39 16.92 25.34
N PHE A 233 15.01 17.71 26.34
CA PHE A 233 15.81 18.80 26.91
C PHE A 233 16.51 18.31 28.17
N ARG A 234 17.74 18.77 28.38
CA ARG A 234 18.51 18.48 29.59
C ARG A 234 18.99 19.77 30.23
N ASP A 235 18.65 19.95 31.50
CA ASP A 235 19.19 21.01 32.34
C ASP A 235 20.03 20.38 33.46
N GLY A 236 21.35 20.44 33.32
CA GLY A 236 22.26 19.71 34.21
C GLY A 236 21.98 18.20 34.23
N ALA A 237 21.54 17.68 35.38
CA ALA A 237 21.17 16.27 35.56
C ALA A 237 19.69 15.98 35.22
N ASP A 238 18.85 17.01 35.13
CA ASP A 238 17.42 16.87 34.91
C ASP A 238 17.10 16.62 33.44
N ARG A 239 16.04 15.84 33.20
CA ARG A 239 15.58 15.44 31.86
C ARG A 239 14.11 15.82 31.72
N TYR A 240 13.80 16.59 30.67
CA TYR A 240 12.45 16.97 30.32
C TYR A 240 12.12 16.42 28.93
N ASP A 241 11.01 15.69 28.82
CA ASP A 241 10.53 15.21 27.53
C ASP A 241 9.84 16.36 26.78
N VAL A 242 10.15 16.45 25.49
CA VAL A 242 9.69 17.51 24.60
C VAL A 242 8.62 16.92 23.69
N TYR A 243 7.41 17.46 23.72
CA TYR A 243 6.39 17.11 22.72
C TYR A 243 6.74 17.73 21.36
N GLY A 244 6.38 17.07 20.27
CA GLY A 244 6.41 17.73 18.95
C GLY A 244 5.29 18.75 18.82
N ALA A 245 5.43 19.71 17.91
CA ALA A 245 4.37 20.68 17.62
C ALA A 245 4.32 21.08 16.15
N SER A 246 3.14 21.57 15.76
CA SER A 246 2.87 22.12 14.44
C SER A 246 2.12 23.43 14.54
N SER A 247 2.45 24.35 13.64
CA SER A 247 1.70 25.57 13.36
C SER A 247 1.53 25.66 11.86
N VAL A 248 0.30 25.67 11.37
CA VAL A 248 0.01 25.85 9.95
C VAL A 248 -0.68 27.17 9.75
N TYR A 249 0.04 28.15 9.19
CA TYR A 249 -0.47 29.47 8.87
C TYR A 249 -1.54 29.35 7.79
N VAL A 250 -2.80 29.60 8.13
CA VAL A 250 -3.95 29.34 7.26
C VAL A 250 -4.77 30.58 6.93
N VAL A 251 -4.58 31.67 7.68
CA VAL A 251 -5.35 32.91 7.52
C VAL A 251 -4.60 33.93 6.67
N ALA A 252 -5.36 34.82 6.00
CA ALA A 252 -4.91 35.92 5.13
C ALA A 252 -4.47 35.54 3.72
N ASN A 253 -4.35 36.56 2.85
CA ASN A 253 -4.01 36.43 1.43
C ASN A 253 -4.95 35.50 0.63
N PHE A 254 -6.22 35.46 1.02
CA PHE A 254 -7.22 34.58 0.40
C PHE A 254 -7.49 34.92 -1.07
N LYS A 255 -7.88 33.90 -1.84
CA LYS A 255 -8.43 34.06 -3.18
C LYS A 255 -9.72 34.90 -3.14
N PRO A 256 -10.07 35.57 -4.26
CA PRO A 256 -11.42 36.09 -4.45
C PRO A 256 -12.47 35.01 -4.22
N ALA A 257 -13.68 35.41 -3.83
CA ALA A 257 -14.78 34.48 -3.67
C ALA A 257 -15.11 33.81 -5.02
N GLY A 258 -15.07 32.48 -5.04
CA GLY A 258 -15.54 31.68 -6.18
C GLY A 258 -17.05 31.39 -6.09
N ALA A 259 -17.53 30.49 -6.94
CA ALA A 259 -18.91 30.00 -6.85
C ALA A 259 -19.15 29.32 -5.48
N ALA A 260 -20.23 29.71 -4.81
CA ALA A 260 -20.61 29.13 -3.52
C ALA A 260 -20.98 27.65 -3.69
N ARG A 261 -20.56 26.83 -2.73
CA ARG A 261 -20.83 25.40 -2.67
C ARG A 261 -20.80 24.90 -1.24
N PHE A 262 -21.40 23.74 -1.02
CA PHE A 262 -21.26 23.01 0.24
C PHE A 262 -19.88 22.40 0.34
N THR A 263 -19.23 22.58 1.48
CA THR A 263 -18.06 21.81 1.88
C THR A 263 -18.51 20.77 2.90
N LYS A 264 -18.52 19.50 2.50
CA LYS A 264 -18.96 18.35 3.31
C LYS A 264 -17.73 17.59 3.79
N TRP A 265 -17.65 17.29 5.09
CA TRP A 265 -16.62 16.38 5.62
C TRP A 265 -17.20 15.42 6.67
N PRO A 266 -17.06 14.10 6.50
CA PRO A 266 -16.54 13.36 5.35
C PRO A 266 -17.14 13.77 4.00
N ASN A 267 -16.39 13.56 2.92
CA ASN A 267 -16.82 13.94 1.59
C ASN A 267 -18.05 13.14 1.13
N GLU A 268 -18.75 13.70 0.15
CA GLU A 268 -19.74 12.98 -0.64
C GLU A 268 -19.04 11.97 -1.57
N GLY A 269 -19.68 10.82 -1.80
CA GLY A 269 -19.12 9.73 -2.58
C GLY A 269 -18.37 8.73 -1.69
N TYR A 270 -17.17 8.33 -2.08
CA TYR A 270 -16.32 7.38 -1.36
C TYR A 270 -15.33 8.11 -0.45
N CYS A 271 -15.18 7.63 0.79
CA CYS A 271 -14.25 8.17 1.77
C CYS A 271 -13.46 7.01 2.41
N PRO A 272 -12.11 7.01 2.38
CA PRO A 272 -11.31 5.99 3.07
C PRO A 272 -11.61 6.02 4.57
N VAL A 273 -11.88 4.86 5.16
CA VAL A 273 -12.25 4.77 6.59
C VAL A 273 -11.19 5.36 7.52
N ASP A 274 -9.91 5.30 7.11
CA ASP A 274 -8.75 5.79 7.87
C ASP A 274 -8.78 7.30 8.14
N VAL A 275 -9.50 8.08 7.33
CA VAL A 275 -9.55 9.55 7.45
C VAL A 275 -10.91 10.07 7.92
N VAL A 276 -11.82 9.17 8.32
CA VAL A 276 -13.17 9.53 8.77
C VAL A 276 -13.13 10.04 10.21
N PRO A 277 -13.49 11.32 10.46
CA PRO A 277 -13.58 11.85 11.82
C PRO A 277 -14.81 11.33 12.57
N SER A 278 -14.73 11.38 13.89
CA SER A 278 -15.90 11.25 14.78
C SER A 278 -16.89 12.40 14.61
N ARG A 279 -16.40 13.62 14.34
CA ARG A 279 -17.18 14.84 14.12
C ARG A 279 -17.38 15.10 12.63
N TRP A 280 -18.62 15.10 12.15
CA TRP A 280 -18.98 15.42 10.76
C TRP A 280 -19.41 16.88 10.64
N SER A 281 -19.18 17.50 9.49
CA SER A 281 -19.40 18.93 9.29
C SER A 281 -19.91 19.28 7.89
N LEU A 282 -20.73 20.32 7.83
CA LEU A 282 -21.21 20.95 6.60
C LEU A 282 -21.01 22.46 6.68
N ALA A 283 -20.31 23.03 5.71
CA ALA A 283 -20.08 24.46 5.62
C ALA A 283 -20.68 25.07 4.35
N TRP A 284 -21.13 26.32 4.43
CA TRP A 284 -21.57 27.13 3.30
C TRP A 284 -21.40 28.64 3.59
N PRO A 285 -20.99 29.46 2.60
CA PRO A 285 -20.79 30.90 2.82
C PRO A 285 -22.05 31.66 3.20
N GLY A 286 -22.01 32.34 4.36
CA GLY A 286 -23.13 33.13 4.86
C GLY A 286 -24.36 32.32 5.28
N ALA A 287 -24.23 31.00 5.42
CA ALA A 287 -25.32 30.16 5.90
C ALA A 287 -25.65 30.41 7.37
N ASP A 288 -26.93 30.47 7.70
CA ASP A 288 -27.45 30.41 9.06
C ASP A 288 -27.97 29.00 9.33
N PHE A 289 -27.27 28.29 10.21
CA PHE A 289 -27.60 26.93 10.62
C PHE A 289 -28.38 26.89 11.94
N SER A 290 -28.76 28.01 12.56
CA SER A 290 -29.40 28.06 13.89
C SER A 290 -30.62 27.14 14.01
N GLY A 291 -31.44 27.04 12.95
CA GLY A 291 -32.63 26.19 12.88
C GLY A 291 -32.46 24.89 12.07
N ALA A 292 -31.25 24.56 11.60
CA ALA A 292 -31.06 23.44 10.69
C ALA A 292 -31.18 22.08 11.42
N VAL A 293 -31.68 21.04 10.75
CA VAL A 293 -31.80 19.69 11.33
C VAL A 293 -30.95 18.72 10.53
N VAL A 294 -30.16 17.90 11.23
CA VAL A 294 -29.37 16.83 10.63
C VAL A 294 -30.08 15.49 10.87
N THR A 295 -30.26 14.73 9.79
CA THR A 295 -30.72 13.34 9.87
C THR A 295 -29.75 12.45 9.10
N MET A 296 -29.50 11.26 9.63
CA MET A 296 -28.55 10.32 9.05
C MET A 296 -29.10 8.89 9.10
N SER A 297 -28.86 8.12 8.04
CA SER A 297 -29.22 6.71 7.96
C SER A 297 -28.06 5.90 7.40
N GLY A 298 -27.85 4.68 7.92
CA GLY A 298 -26.83 3.74 7.47
C GLY A 298 -27.41 2.33 7.27
N PRO A 299 -26.57 1.30 7.17
CA PRO A 299 -27.03 -0.07 6.89
C PRO A 299 -27.98 -0.64 7.95
N GLY A 300 -27.83 -0.21 9.21
CA GLY A 300 -28.67 -0.63 10.33
C GLY A 300 -29.92 0.24 10.55
N GLY A 301 -30.25 1.15 9.64
CA GLY A 301 -31.34 2.11 9.79
C GLY A 301 -30.87 3.50 10.24
N VAL A 302 -31.64 4.15 11.10
CA VAL A 302 -31.35 5.53 11.56
C VAL A 302 -30.07 5.55 12.39
N VAL A 303 -29.19 6.51 12.10
CA VAL A 303 -27.97 6.78 12.86
C VAL A 303 -28.18 8.04 13.68
N PRO A 304 -28.07 7.99 15.03
CA PRO A 304 -28.12 9.19 15.86
C PRO A 304 -27.04 10.19 15.43
N ALA A 305 -27.43 11.43 15.17
CA ALA A 305 -26.56 12.50 14.68
C ALA A 305 -26.75 13.78 15.49
N PRO A 306 -26.44 13.78 16.80
CA PRO A 306 -26.53 14.98 17.64
C PRO A 306 -25.69 16.12 17.06
N VAL A 307 -26.35 17.26 16.80
CA VAL A 307 -25.65 18.50 16.42
C VAL A 307 -24.97 19.06 17.67
N ILE A 308 -23.66 19.27 17.57
CA ILE A 308 -22.82 19.74 18.67
C ILE A 308 -22.35 21.19 18.46
N SER A 309 -22.42 21.71 17.24
CA SER A 309 -22.11 23.12 16.94
C SER A 309 -22.85 23.66 15.72
N ARG A 310 -23.16 24.97 15.74
CA ARG A 310 -23.80 25.75 14.66
C ARG A 310 -23.12 27.12 14.52
N ASN A 311 -21.79 27.11 14.53
CA ASN A 311 -20.98 28.29 14.77
C ASN A 311 -20.86 29.22 13.54
N THR A 312 -20.90 30.53 13.78
CA THR A 312 -20.75 31.61 12.78
C THR A 312 -19.68 32.63 13.15
N ASP A 313 -18.71 32.28 13.99
CA ASP A 313 -17.80 33.22 14.69
C ASP A 313 -16.59 33.66 13.84
N GLY A 314 -16.75 33.78 12.52
CA GLY A 314 -15.69 34.27 11.62
C GLY A 314 -14.51 33.32 11.40
N ILE A 315 -14.60 32.07 11.85
CA ILE A 315 -13.60 31.03 11.63
C ILE A 315 -13.90 30.32 10.30
N GLY A 316 -13.21 30.65 9.21
CA GLY A 316 -13.54 30.09 7.89
C GLY A 316 -14.99 30.35 7.47
N GLU A 317 -15.64 29.37 6.83
CA GLU A 317 -17.07 29.47 6.47
C GLU A 317 -17.99 29.05 7.64
N ASN A 318 -19.20 29.61 7.70
CA ASN A 318 -20.23 29.19 8.64
C ASN A 318 -20.47 27.69 8.52
N THR A 319 -20.54 26.99 9.66
CA THR A 319 -20.48 25.52 9.69
C THR A 319 -21.41 24.94 10.75
N ILE A 320 -22.11 23.87 10.41
CA ILE A 320 -22.80 22.98 11.35
C ILE A 320 -21.97 21.71 11.56
N VAL A 321 -21.87 21.26 12.81
CA VAL A 321 -21.10 20.08 13.22
C VAL A 321 -22.00 19.13 14.03
N TRP A 322 -21.92 17.83 13.72
CA TRP A 322 -22.62 16.78 14.47
C TRP A 322 -21.71 15.58 14.68
N GLN A 323 -22.03 14.73 15.64
CA GLN A 323 -21.25 13.54 15.96
C GLN A 323 -22.10 12.28 15.79
N PRO A 324 -21.97 11.57 14.65
CA PRO A 324 -22.74 10.35 14.44
C PRO A 324 -22.39 9.25 15.45
N GLY A 325 -23.41 8.53 15.94
CA GLY A 325 -23.22 7.41 16.87
C GLY A 325 -22.79 6.12 16.18
N ASN A 326 -21.93 5.33 16.84
CA ASN A 326 -21.58 3.95 16.49
C ASN A 326 -21.04 3.77 15.05
N LEU A 327 -20.22 4.70 14.56
CA LEU A 327 -19.54 4.50 13.29
C LEU A 327 -18.43 3.44 13.41
N PRO A 328 -18.26 2.57 12.39
CA PRO A 328 -17.19 1.59 12.39
C PRO A 328 -15.84 2.27 12.17
N LYS A 329 -14.82 1.89 12.97
CA LYS A 329 -13.43 2.31 12.77
C LYS A 329 -12.72 1.52 11.67
N THR A 330 -13.25 0.36 11.30
CA THR A 330 -12.77 -0.48 10.19
C THR A 330 -13.96 -1.06 9.44
N VAL A 331 -13.80 -1.27 8.14
CA VAL A 331 -14.86 -1.87 7.30
C VAL A 331 -14.28 -3.01 6.47
N SER A 332 -15.07 -4.07 6.26
CA SER A 332 -14.67 -5.20 5.39
C SER A 332 -15.25 -5.11 3.98
N GLY A 333 -16.07 -4.10 3.73
CA GLY A 333 -16.71 -3.78 2.45
C GLY A 333 -17.26 -2.35 2.49
N ASP A 334 -17.80 -1.88 1.38
CA ASP A 334 -18.29 -0.51 1.26
C ASP A 334 -19.56 -0.29 2.12
N VAL A 335 -19.53 0.70 3.02
CA VAL A 335 -20.61 1.00 3.97
C VAL A 335 -21.20 2.38 3.68
N ARG A 336 -22.47 2.45 3.30
CA ARG A 336 -23.13 3.70 2.89
C ARG A 336 -23.87 4.37 4.03
N TYR A 337 -23.69 5.68 4.16
CA TYR A 337 -24.44 6.57 5.03
C TYR A 337 -25.05 7.71 4.23
N THR A 338 -26.36 7.90 4.33
CA THR A 338 -27.06 9.04 3.74
C THR A 338 -27.24 10.11 4.81
N VAL A 339 -26.86 11.34 4.48
CA VAL A 339 -27.00 12.51 5.35
C VAL A 339 -27.94 13.49 4.68
N ALA A 340 -28.89 14.02 5.44
CA ALA A 340 -29.68 15.17 5.03
C ALA A 340 -29.58 16.28 6.08
N VAL A 341 -29.36 17.50 5.60
CA VAL A 341 -29.41 18.72 6.41
C VAL A 341 -30.47 19.62 5.82
N SER A 342 -31.47 19.98 6.62
CA SER A 342 -32.62 20.80 6.22
C SER A 342 -32.78 22.01 7.12
N GLY A 343 -33.59 23.00 6.72
CA GLY A 343 -33.83 24.21 7.52
C GLY A 343 -32.67 25.20 7.53
N ILE A 344 -31.79 25.14 6.52
CA ILE A 344 -30.68 26.07 6.33
C ILE A 344 -31.24 27.41 5.85
N LYS A 345 -30.73 28.53 6.37
CA LYS A 345 -31.15 29.89 6.00
C LYS A 345 -29.96 30.70 5.48
N GLY A 346 -30.26 31.89 4.94
CA GLY A 346 -29.27 32.84 4.43
C GLY A 346 -29.54 33.26 2.99
N ALA A 347 -29.07 34.44 2.60
CA ALA A 347 -29.26 34.95 1.25
C ALA A 347 -28.48 34.10 0.22
N GLY A 348 -29.19 33.52 -0.75
CA GLY A 348 -28.57 32.66 -1.77
C GLY A 348 -28.12 31.27 -1.27
N VAL A 349 -28.53 30.88 -0.07
CA VAL A 349 -28.16 29.60 0.56
C VAL A 349 -29.26 28.56 0.29
N PRO A 350 -28.94 27.36 -0.22
CA PRO A 350 -29.92 26.29 -0.38
C PRO A 350 -30.53 25.89 0.97
N ALA A 351 -31.87 25.78 1.03
CA ALA A 351 -32.59 25.50 2.27
C ALA A 351 -32.34 24.08 2.83
N GLN A 352 -31.86 23.17 1.99
CA GLN A 352 -31.54 21.80 2.35
C GLN A 352 -30.49 21.21 1.41
N THR A 353 -29.84 20.14 1.85
CA THR A 353 -28.94 19.32 1.05
C THR A 353 -28.99 17.87 1.53
N THR A 354 -28.77 16.93 0.62
CA THR A 354 -28.71 15.49 0.92
C THR A 354 -27.59 14.87 0.10
N TRP A 355 -26.80 14.01 0.73
CA TRP A 355 -25.71 13.30 0.05
C TRP A 355 -25.49 11.92 0.68
N THR A 356 -24.68 11.10 0.00
CA THR A 356 -24.21 9.82 0.54
C THR A 356 -22.70 9.85 0.72
N THR A 357 -22.24 9.39 1.86
CA THR A 357 -20.84 9.08 2.14
C THR A 357 -20.72 7.56 2.25
N THR A 358 -19.81 6.97 1.49
CA THR A 358 -19.53 5.53 1.44
C THR A 358 -18.15 5.29 2.03
N LEU A 359 -18.11 4.70 3.22
CA LEU A 359 -16.86 4.33 3.88
C LEU A 359 -16.32 3.07 3.22
N PHE A 360 -15.03 3.05 2.89
CA PHE A 360 -14.37 1.86 2.36
C PHE A 360 -12.97 1.69 2.94
N ASP A 361 -12.49 0.45 2.95
CA ASP A 361 -11.12 0.11 3.33
C ASP A 361 -10.21 0.34 2.10
N PRO A 362 -9.28 1.31 2.15
CA PRO A 362 -8.41 1.63 1.01
C PRO A 362 -7.40 0.52 0.67
N ASP A 363 -7.26 -0.47 1.55
CA ASP A 363 -6.36 -1.61 1.38
C ASP A 363 -7.05 -2.78 0.67
N VAL A 364 -8.37 -2.69 0.45
CA VAL A 364 -9.17 -3.70 -0.22
C VAL A 364 -9.52 -3.24 -1.63
N ALA A 365 -9.31 -4.08 -2.63
CA ALA A 365 -9.53 -3.80 -4.05
C ALA A 365 -11.01 -3.59 -4.47
N GLY A 366 -11.95 -3.49 -3.52
CA GLY A 366 -13.38 -3.34 -3.80
C GLY A 366 -14.09 -4.64 -4.19
N GLY A 367 -13.39 -5.77 -4.07
CA GLY A 367 -13.89 -7.11 -4.31
C GLY A 367 -12.82 -8.16 -4.01
N THR A 368 -13.20 -9.43 -4.02
CA THR A 368 -12.25 -10.54 -3.85
C THR A 368 -11.45 -10.73 -5.13
N VAL A 369 -10.12 -10.63 -5.03
CA VAL A 369 -9.21 -10.92 -6.13
C VAL A 369 -9.08 -12.44 -6.26
N VAL A 370 -9.74 -13.03 -7.26
CA VAL A 370 -9.61 -14.46 -7.58
C VAL A 370 -8.72 -14.64 -8.79
N LEU A 371 -7.68 -15.47 -8.63
CA LEU A 371 -6.85 -15.95 -9.73
C LEU A 371 -7.46 -17.23 -10.32
N SER A 372 -7.63 -17.24 -11.64
CA SER A 372 -8.15 -18.39 -12.39
C SER A 372 -7.20 -18.76 -13.52
N GLY A 373 -7.12 -20.05 -13.84
CA GLY A 373 -6.27 -20.57 -14.89
C GLY A 373 -6.16 -22.10 -14.83
N PRO A 374 -5.42 -22.71 -15.76
CA PRO A 374 -5.25 -24.16 -15.79
C PRO A 374 -4.45 -24.66 -14.57
N GLY A 375 -4.80 -25.84 -14.06
CA GLY A 375 -4.01 -26.53 -13.02
C GLY A 375 -2.70 -27.13 -13.54
N ALA A 376 -2.54 -27.20 -14.86
CA ALA A 376 -1.29 -27.53 -15.53
C ALA A 376 -0.61 -26.22 -15.94
N LEU A 377 0.67 -26.07 -15.61
CA LEU A 377 1.50 -24.93 -16.00
C LEU A 377 2.39 -25.35 -17.18
N PRO A 378 1.92 -25.22 -18.45
CA PRO A 378 2.73 -25.46 -19.62
C PRO A 378 3.88 -24.44 -19.69
N ARG A 379 5.06 -24.90 -20.14
CA ARG A 379 6.23 -24.05 -20.37
C ARG A 379 6.03 -23.07 -21.54
N SER A 380 5.04 -23.36 -22.39
CA SER A 380 4.54 -22.52 -23.47
C SER A 380 3.11 -22.04 -23.20
N GLY A 381 2.99 -20.90 -22.52
CA GLY A 381 1.87 -19.97 -22.75
C GLY A 381 0.56 -20.14 -21.97
N ALA A 382 0.56 -20.58 -20.70
CA ALA A 382 -0.70 -20.63 -19.95
C ALA A 382 -1.25 -19.23 -19.60
N ALA A 383 -2.52 -19.03 -19.95
CA ALA A 383 -3.26 -17.84 -19.61
C ALA A 383 -3.86 -17.93 -18.20
N TYR A 384 -3.53 -16.96 -17.35
CA TYR A 384 -4.13 -16.77 -16.03
C TYR A 384 -4.85 -15.44 -15.96
N ALA A 385 -6.09 -15.45 -15.46
CA ALA A 385 -6.93 -14.27 -15.41
C ALA A 385 -7.31 -13.91 -13.98
N PHE A 386 -7.50 -12.62 -13.74
CA PHE A 386 -8.01 -12.09 -12.47
C PHE A 386 -9.45 -11.64 -12.62
N THR A 387 -10.16 -11.65 -11.50
CA THR A 387 -11.35 -10.79 -11.37
C THR A 387 -10.93 -9.34 -11.64
N ALA A 388 -11.57 -8.69 -12.61
CA ALA A 388 -11.24 -7.32 -12.97
C ALA A 388 -11.41 -6.39 -11.77
N VAL A 389 -10.39 -5.58 -11.47
CA VAL A 389 -10.43 -4.59 -10.41
C VAL A 389 -10.51 -3.19 -11.02
N PRO A 390 -11.63 -2.47 -10.83
CA PRO A 390 -11.77 -1.11 -11.35
C PRO A 390 -10.62 -0.20 -10.89
N GLY A 391 -10.02 0.53 -11.83
CA GLY A 391 -8.91 1.45 -11.60
C GLY A 391 -7.57 0.81 -11.21
N ALA A 392 -7.42 -0.51 -11.36
CA ALA A 392 -6.10 -1.12 -11.33
C ALA A 392 -5.26 -0.60 -12.50
N VAL A 393 -4.10 -0.02 -12.20
CA VAL A 393 -3.16 0.52 -13.21
C VAL A 393 -2.17 -0.55 -13.70
N GLU A 394 -2.00 -1.61 -12.91
CA GLU A 394 -1.08 -2.71 -13.15
C GLU A 394 -1.59 -3.94 -12.41
N HIS A 395 -1.24 -5.13 -12.91
CA HIS A 395 -1.44 -6.39 -12.22
C HIS A 395 -0.11 -7.14 -12.11
N ARG A 396 0.07 -7.84 -11.01
CA ARG A 396 1.26 -8.64 -10.71
C ARG A 396 0.90 -10.09 -10.44
N LEU A 397 1.73 -11.00 -10.91
CA LEU A 397 1.63 -12.42 -10.61
C LEU A 397 2.98 -12.92 -10.07
N THR A 398 2.93 -13.69 -8.99
CA THR A 398 4.09 -14.40 -8.44
C THR A 398 3.84 -15.90 -8.51
N ALA A 399 4.92 -16.64 -8.71
CA ALA A 399 4.95 -18.08 -8.60
C ALA A 399 5.88 -18.45 -7.45
N ALA A 400 5.51 -19.42 -6.63
CA ALA A 400 6.36 -19.93 -5.56
C ALA A 400 6.33 -21.45 -5.50
N THR A 401 7.40 -22.06 -5.01
CA THR A 401 7.43 -23.48 -4.65
C THR A 401 7.29 -23.62 -3.14
N ALA A 402 6.77 -24.74 -2.68
CA ALA A 402 6.67 -25.04 -1.26
C ALA A 402 7.76 -26.05 -0.87
N GLY A 403 8.48 -25.75 0.22
CA GLY A 403 9.36 -26.73 0.86
C GLY A 403 8.58 -27.91 1.45
N ALA A 404 9.31 -28.86 2.04
CA ALA A 404 8.70 -29.94 2.81
C ALA A 404 7.83 -29.37 3.95
N ALA A 405 6.75 -30.08 4.28
CA ALA A 405 5.99 -29.76 5.48
C ALA A 405 6.91 -29.97 6.69
N GLY A 406 7.02 -28.95 7.54
CA GLY A 406 7.93 -29.01 8.66
C GLY A 406 7.83 -27.78 9.55
N ASP A 407 8.58 -27.85 10.63
CA ASP A 407 8.69 -26.75 11.57
C ASP A 407 9.72 -25.74 11.07
N VAL A 408 9.35 -24.47 11.04
CA VAL A 408 10.28 -23.37 10.72
C VAL A 408 10.45 -22.53 11.96
N VAL A 409 11.71 -22.29 12.33
CA VAL A 409 12.10 -21.52 13.52
C VAL A 409 12.83 -20.24 13.09
N GLU A 410 12.40 -19.11 13.63
CA GLU A 410 13.12 -17.84 13.62
C GLU A 410 13.37 -17.41 15.07
N GLY A 411 14.61 -17.62 15.54
CA GLY A 411 15.06 -17.33 16.90
C GLY A 411 15.95 -16.10 17.00
N ALA A 412 15.81 -15.12 16.10
CA ALA A 412 16.60 -13.88 16.11
C ALA A 412 18.13 -14.04 15.92
N GLU A 413 18.62 -15.20 15.48
CA GLU A 413 20.04 -15.49 15.25
C GLU A 413 20.68 -14.79 14.04
N ASP A 414 21.97 -14.48 14.13
CA ASP A 414 22.73 -13.90 13.00
C ASP A 414 22.87 -14.92 11.88
N GLY A 415 22.43 -14.56 10.67
CA GLY A 415 22.45 -15.45 9.50
C GLY A 415 21.08 -15.80 8.92
N THR A 416 19.96 -15.47 9.58
CA THR A 416 18.62 -15.46 8.93
C THR A 416 18.38 -14.18 8.09
N ALA A 417 19.48 -13.57 7.61
CA ALA A 417 19.47 -12.30 6.90
C ALA A 417 18.80 -12.44 5.53
N GLY A 418 17.52 -12.08 5.47
CA GLY A 418 16.69 -12.13 4.26
C GLY A 418 15.21 -12.17 4.58
N ASP A 419 14.84 -12.64 5.78
CA ASP A 419 13.45 -12.92 6.15
C ASP A 419 12.89 -11.98 7.21
N LEU A 420 13.56 -10.87 7.53
CA LEU A 420 13.03 -9.91 8.51
C LEU A 420 12.85 -8.53 7.91
N VAL A 421 11.70 -7.92 8.18
CA VAL A 421 11.44 -6.51 7.92
C VAL A 421 11.12 -5.83 9.23
N ALA A 422 12.03 -4.98 9.69
CA ALA A 422 11.85 -4.22 10.92
C ALA A 422 11.35 -2.80 10.62
N LYS A 423 10.41 -2.33 11.43
CA LYS A 423 10.07 -0.90 11.51
C LYS A 423 10.32 -0.46 12.94
N THR A 424 11.54 0.02 13.16
CA THR A 424 12.01 0.46 14.47
C THR A 424 12.56 1.88 14.37
N THR A 425 12.49 2.60 15.47
CA THR A 425 13.15 3.90 15.67
C THR A 425 14.24 3.78 16.74
N GLY A 426 15.01 4.84 16.99
CA GLY A 426 16.07 4.82 18.00
C GLY A 426 17.33 4.05 17.60
N THR A 427 18.19 3.73 18.58
CA THR A 427 19.51 3.12 18.35
C THR A 427 19.71 1.74 18.97
N TYR A 428 18.66 1.14 19.55
CA TYR A 428 18.73 -0.20 20.17
C TYR A 428 18.92 -1.32 19.14
N ALA A 429 19.48 -2.44 19.60
CA ALA A 429 19.67 -3.62 18.75
C ALA A 429 18.37 -4.45 18.68
N LEU A 430 17.75 -4.55 17.50
CA LEU A 430 16.59 -5.42 17.31
C LEU A 430 16.90 -6.89 17.66
N ARG A 431 18.09 -7.39 17.28
CA ARG A 431 18.56 -8.73 17.68
C ARG A 431 19.49 -8.57 18.87
N GLN A 432 18.93 -8.69 20.07
CA GLN A 432 19.60 -8.44 21.32
C GLN A 432 20.32 -9.69 21.83
N ALA A 433 21.64 -9.59 21.95
CA ALA A 433 22.46 -10.62 22.58
C ALA A 433 22.37 -10.55 24.12
N ALA A 434 22.86 -11.59 24.79
CA ALA A 434 23.07 -11.55 26.23
C ALA A 434 23.87 -10.29 26.63
N THR A 435 23.38 -9.53 27.61
CA THR A 435 23.98 -8.24 27.99
C THR A 435 23.72 -7.95 29.46
N THR A 436 24.71 -7.35 30.11
CA THR A 436 24.57 -6.80 31.47
C THR A 436 24.58 -5.29 31.39
N THR A 437 23.51 -4.65 31.85
CA THR A 437 23.41 -3.19 31.92
C THR A 437 24.35 -2.61 32.97
N SER A 438 24.62 -1.31 32.90
CA SER A 438 25.37 -0.56 33.93
C SER A 438 24.75 -0.65 35.33
N ALA A 439 23.44 -0.90 35.41
CA ALA A 439 22.70 -1.16 36.66
C ALA A 439 22.82 -2.62 37.16
N GLY A 440 23.68 -3.45 36.55
CA GLY A 440 23.91 -4.84 36.94
C GLY A 440 22.77 -5.81 36.53
N THR A 441 21.76 -5.32 35.81
CA THR A 441 20.68 -6.18 35.29
C THR A 441 21.19 -7.00 34.12
N VAL A 442 20.99 -8.32 34.18
CA VAL A 442 21.36 -9.26 33.11
C VAL A 442 20.13 -9.56 32.24
N PHE A 443 20.33 -9.53 30.93
CA PHE A 443 19.43 -10.09 29.92
C PHE A 443 20.07 -11.33 29.30
N LEU A 444 19.29 -12.40 29.15
CA LEU A 444 19.68 -13.64 28.50
C LEU A 444 18.61 -14.04 27.47
N PRO A 445 18.97 -14.32 26.22
CA PRO A 445 18.08 -14.96 25.24
C PRO A 445 17.47 -16.26 25.76
N ARG A 446 16.30 -16.66 25.23
CA ARG A 446 15.64 -17.90 25.67
C ARG A 446 16.41 -19.11 25.18
N SER A 447 16.80 -19.09 23.92
CA SER A 447 17.64 -20.08 23.27
C SER A 447 18.66 -19.35 22.39
N GLY A 448 19.63 -20.10 21.84
CA GLY A 448 20.63 -19.51 20.96
C GLY A 448 21.46 -18.37 21.58
N ALA A 449 21.86 -17.41 20.75
CA ALA A 449 22.72 -16.29 21.14
C ALA A 449 21.97 -14.95 21.18
N LYS A 450 20.77 -14.85 20.59
CA LYS A 450 20.02 -13.58 20.49
C LYS A 450 18.51 -13.79 20.62
N ALA A 451 17.80 -12.72 20.96
CA ALA A 451 16.35 -12.64 20.87
C ALA A 451 15.93 -11.33 20.22
N PHE A 452 14.69 -11.24 19.72
CA PHE A 452 14.16 -9.95 19.28
C PHE A 452 13.90 -9.05 20.49
N HIS A 453 14.30 -7.79 20.42
CA HIS A 453 14.00 -6.75 21.39
C HIS A 453 13.15 -5.68 20.70
N LEU A 454 12.02 -5.30 21.29
CA LEU A 454 11.21 -4.17 20.86
C LEU A 454 10.99 -3.28 22.09
N THR A 455 11.41 -2.02 22.00
CA THR A 455 11.29 -1.04 23.08
C THR A 455 10.97 0.34 22.52
N PHE A 456 10.35 1.21 23.31
CA PHE A 456 10.01 2.56 22.86
C PHE A 456 11.21 3.49 23.02
N PRO A 457 11.77 4.06 21.95
CA PRO A 457 12.70 5.17 22.04
C PRO A 457 12.03 6.42 22.64
N PRO A 458 12.76 7.53 22.85
CA PRO A 458 12.17 8.78 23.33
C PRO A 458 11.00 9.31 22.49
N ASP A 459 10.89 8.90 21.21
CA ASP A 459 9.78 9.25 20.34
C ASP A 459 8.46 8.52 20.66
N GLY A 460 8.50 7.51 21.54
CA GLY A 460 7.33 6.73 21.95
C GLY A 460 6.67 5.92 20.83
N LYS A 461 7.30 5.79 19.65
CA LYS A 461 6.63 5.26 18.46
C LYS A 461 6.47 3.74 18.50
N VAL A 462 5.44 3.25 17.80
CA VAL A 462 5.19 1.81 17.59
C VAL A 462 6.42 1.14 16.98
N GLN A 463 6.81 -0.01 17.52
CA GLN A 463 7.92 -0.81 17.00
C GLN A 463 7.40 -2.13 16.44
N SER A 464 8.02 -2.64 15.39
CA SER A 464 7.63 -3.95 14.86
C SER A 464 8.74 -4.70 14.14
N VAL A 465 8.61 -6.02 14.12
CA VAL A 465 9.41 -6.94 13.31
C VAL A 465 8.50 -7.94 12.62
N GLU A 466 8.58 -7.96 11.29
CA GLU A 466 7.91 -8.93 10.43
C GLU A 466 8.84 -10.12 10.18
N VAL A 467 8.32 -11.32 10.36
CA VAL A 467 8.91 -12.56 9.86
C VAL A 467 8.41 -12.73 8.43
N ALA A 468 9.16 -12.18 7.49
CA ALA A 468 8.79 -11.91 6.09
C ALA A 468 8.63 -13.16 5.21
N ALA A 469 8.84 -14.36 5.77
CA ALA A 469 8.57 -15.61 5.09
C ALA A 469 7.05 -15.85 4.95
N ASP A 470 6.65 -16.37 3.78
CA ASP A 470 5.28 -16.79 3.52
C ASP A 470 5.12 -18.31 3.76
N TYR A 471 4.01 -18.70 4.38
CA TYR A 471 3.73 -20.09 4.76
C TYR A 471 2.39 -20.54 4.22
N VAL A 472 2.35 -21.68 3.53
CA VAL A 472 1.10 -22.39 3.25
C VAL A 472 0.68 -23.12 4.51
N LEU A 473 -0.48 -22.77 5.04
CA LEU A 473 -1.01 -23.33 6.29
C LEU A 473 -1.80 -24.62 6.02
N SER A 474 -1.80 -25.51 7.01
CA SER A 474 -2.61 -26.73 7.05
C SER A 474 -3.58 -26.70 8.24
N ALA A 475 -4.51 -27.66 8.30
CA ALA A 475 -5.43 -27.78 9.43
C ALA A 475 -4.73 -28.02 10.78
N GLY A 476 -3.50 -28.56 10.75
CA GLY A 476 -2.66 -28.77 11.94
C GLY A 476 -1.69 -27.63 12.23
N SER A 477 -1.65 -26.56 11.43
CA SER A 477 -0.70 -25.48 11.61
C SER A 477 -0.90 -24.75 12.93
N LYS A 478 0.21 -24.34 13.55
CA LYS A 478 0.25 -23.58 14.80
C LYS A 478 1.49 -22.70 14.80
N ILE A 479 1.39 -21.52 15.42
CA ILE A 479 2.55 -20.68 15.73
C ILE A 479 2.80 -20.66 17.24
N ASP A 480 4.03 -20.99 17.63
CA ASP A 480 4.54 -20.87 18.98
C ASP A 480 5.57 -19.74 19.04
N TYR A 481 5.61 -19.02 20.15
CA TYR A 481 6.68 -18.07 20.43
C TYR A 481 6.82 -17.86 21.93
N TYR A 482 8.00 -17.42 22.37
CA TYR A 482 8.21 -17.01 23.75
C TYR A 482 8.29 -15.49 23.83
N ASN A 483 7.74 -14.91 24.89
CA ASN A 483 7.94 -13.49 25.18
C ASN A 483 8.34 -13.23 26.63
N CYS A 484 9.09 -12.15 26.84
CA CYS A 484 9.50 -11.66 28.15
C CYS A 484 9.34 -10.14 28.19
N PHE A 485 8.68 -9.61 29.22
CA PHE A 485 8.52 -8.17 29.45
C PHE A 485 9.43 -7.65 30.56
N ARG A 486 9.89 -6.42 30.38
CA ARG A 486 10.59 -5.64 31.42
C ARG A 486 9.74 -4.42 31.79
N TRP A 487 10.27 -3.20 31.75
CA TRP A 487 9.46 -1.99 31.97
C TRP A 487 8.43 -1.81 30.85
N VAL A 488 7.20 -2.24 31.11
CA VAL A 488 6.06 -2.16 30.19
C VAL A 488 4.78 -1.86 30.97
N PHE A 489 4.12 -0.77 30.61
CA PHE A 489 2.82 -0.42 31.19
C PHE A 489 1.71 -1.38 30.77
N ASN A 490 0.68 -1.50 31.61
CA ASN A 490 -0.48 -2.37 31.41
C ASN A 490 -1.40 -1.97 30.27
N PHE A 491 -1.23 -0.77 29.72
CA PHE A 491 -1.86 -0.30 28.48
C PHE A 491 -0.94 -0.40 27.25
N SER A 492 0.35 -0.72 27.42
CA SER A 492 1.22 -1.06 26.28
C SER A 492 1.03 -2.53 25.91
N ARG A 493 1.07 -2.84 24.61
CA ARG A 493 0.69 -4.16 24.08
C ARG A 493 1.69 -4.71 23.08
N LEU A 494 2.19 -5.93 23.32
CA LEU A 494 2.81 -6.76 22.28
C LEU A 494 1.71 -7.55 21.58
N SER A 495 1.67 -7.47 20.26
CA SER A 495 0.67 -8.11 19.40
C SER A 495 1.39 -9.03 18.41
N LEU A 496 0.97 -10.28 18.32
CA LEU A 496 1.25 -11.15 17.17
C LEU A 496 0.15 -10.95 16.14
N GLU A 497 0.54 -10.52 14.95
CA GLU A 497 -0.37 -10.28 13.84
C GLU A 497 -0.06 -11.19 12.67
N MET A 498 -1.09 -11.53 11.91
CA MET A 498 -1.02 -12.36 10.73
C MET A 498 -1.63 -11.63 9.53
N SER A 499 -1.00 -11.77 8.38
CA SER A 499 -1.52 -11.34 7.09
C SER A 499 -1.70 -12.56 6.18
N VAL A 500 -2.85 -12.64 5.50
CA VAL A 500 -3.13 -13.66 4.48
C VAL A 500 -3.05 -13.12 3.05
N ASP A 501 -2.78 -11.83 2.91
CA ASP A 501 -2.76 -11.10 1.64
C ASP A 501 -1.36 -10.54 1.30
N GLY A 502 -0.33 -11.09 1.97
CA GLY A 502 1.09 -10.80 1.78
C GLY A 502 1.50 -9.41 2.24
N GLY A 503 1.03 -9.05 3.44
CA GLY A 503 1.47 -7.91 4.21
C GLY A 503 0.66 -6.63 4.01
N VAL A 504 -0.46 -6.69 3.27
CA VAL A 504 -1.32 -5.52 3.02
C VAL A 504 -2.22 -5.27 4.22
N LYS A 505 -3.00 -6.28 4.63
CA LYS A 505 -3.80 -6.26 5.85
C LYS A 505 -3.24 -7.19 6.89
N TRP A 506 -3.25 -6.72 8.13
CA TRP A 506 -2.77 -7.45 9.30
C TRP A 506 -3.88 -7.55 10.34
N VAL A 507 -4.04 -8.75 10.90
CA VAL A 507 -5.03 -9.04 11.94
C VAL A 507 -4.29 -9.57 13.15
N GLU A 508 -4.57 -9.00 14.32
CA GLU A 508 -4.06 -9.54 15.58
C GLU A 508 -4.69 -10.91 15.88
N ILE A 509 -3.83 -11.91 16.09
CA ILE A 509 -4.23 -13.29 16.40
C ILE A 509 -3.84 -13.70 17.81
N ASP A 510 -2.89 -12.98 18.44
CA ASP A 510 -2.55 -13.10 19.85
C ASP A 510 -1.87 -11.83 20.37
N GLY A 511 -1.81 -11.65 21.68
CA GLY A 511 -1.08 -10.54 22.29
C GLY A 511 -1.08 -10.54 23.81
N ARG A 512 -0.22 -9.71 24.39
CA ARG A 512 -0.07 -9.56 25.84
C ARG A 512 0.18 -8.08 26.20
N ASN A 513 -0.53 -7.60 27.22
CA ASN A 513 -0.29 -6.29 27.82
C ASN A 513 0.79 -6.36 28.91
N GLY A 514 1.45 -5.22 29.16
CA GLY A 514 2.38 -5.09 30.29
C GLY A 514 1.70 -5.26 31.65
N ALA A 515 2.48 -5.11 32.71
CA ALA A 515 2.01 -5.33 34.08
C ALA A 515 1.96 -4.05 34.93
N TYR A 516 2.76 -3.02 34.61
CA TYR A 516 2.82 -1.81 35.42
C TYR A 516 1.59 -0.94 35.22
N ALA A 517 0.89 -0.61 36.31
CA ALA A 517 -0.05 0.50 36.30
C ALA A 517 0.70 1.82 36.42
N GLU A 518 0.21 2.86 35.77
CA GLU A 518 0.74 4.22 35.92
C GLU A 518 0.55 4.69 37.37
N ASN A 519 1.57 5.37 37.90
CA ASN A 519 1.53 6.00 39.22
C ASN A 519 1.99 7.46 39.13
N ALA A 520 1.42 8.33 39.98
CA ALA A 520 1.63 9.78 39.89
C ALA A 520 3.03 10.23 40.34
N GLU A 521 3.73 9.39 41.11
CA GLU A 521 5.07 9.69 41.64
C GLU A 521 6.19 9.17 40.72
N ASP A 522 5.83 8.49 39.62
CA ASP A 522 6.74 7.76 38.72
C ASP A 522 7.74 6.84 39.43
N ASN A 523 7.36 6.33 40.61
CA ASN A 523 8.18 5.46 41.43
C ASN A 523 7.91 4.00 41.07
N TYR A 524 8.61 3.52 40.05
CA TYR A 524 8.50 2.16 39.55
C TYR A 524 9.77 1.35 39.88
N ASP A 525 9.62 0.08 40.20
CA ASP A 525 10.73 -0.86 40.43
C ASP A 525 10.77 -1.95 39.37
N ASN A 526 11.50 -3.05 39.57
CA ASN A 526 11.54 -4.20 38.66
C ASN A 526 10.72 -5.42 39.14
N ALA A 527 9.84 -5.25 40.12
CA ALA A 527 9.10 -6.34 40.74
C ALA A 527 8.07 -7.00 39.82
N LEU A 528 7.54 -6.26 38.83
CA LEU A 528 6.56 -6.77 37.85
C LEU A 528 7.19 -7.14 36.50
N TRP A 529 8.53 -7.22 36.43
CA TRP A 529 9.21 -7.80 35.28
C TRP A 529 8.95 -9.30 35.21
N ASP A 530 9.03 -9.85 34.00
CA ASP A 530 9.12 -11.30 33.80
C ASP A 530 10.52 -11.78 34.25
N ARG A 531 10.69 -12.02 35.56
CA ARG A 531 11.90 -12.56 36.20
C ARG A 531 11.53 -13.77 37.07
N LEU A 532 12.43 -14.75 37.17
CA LEU A 532 12.25 -15.86 38.11
C LEU A 532 12.16 -15.38 39.57
N PRO A 533 11.28 -15.95 40.40
CA PRO A 533 11.19 -15.59 41.81
C PRO A 533 12.41 -16.15 42.56
N SER A 534 13.18 -15.24 43.17
CA SER A 534 14.34 -15.46 44.05
C SER A 534 15.61 -16.08 43.41
N SER A 535 16.66 -15.26 43.36
CA SER A 535 18.08 -15.54 43.03
C SER A 535 18.53 -15.83 41.59
N GLY A 536 17.65 -15.78 40.59
CA GLY A 536 18.03 -15.81 39.17
C GLY A 536 17.90 -14.44 38.49
N ASN A 537 18.93 -13.96 37.79
CA ASN A 537 18.82 -12.81 36.88
C ASN A 537 18.31 -13.19 35.49
N ALA A 538 17.87 -14.44 35.29
CA ALA A 538 17.35 -14.90 34.01
C ALA A 538 15.89 -14.45 33.80
N PRO A 539 15.54 -13.97 32.59
CA PRO A 539 14.17 -13.61 32.26
C PRO A 539 13.22 -14.83 32.27
N ASP A 540 12.00 -14.64 32.76
CA ASP A 540 10.93 -15.63 32.81
C ASP A 540 10.12 -15.60 31.51
N TRP A 541 10.63 -16.32 30.52
CA TRP A 541 10.02 -16.41 29.19
C TRP A 541 8.69 -17.16 29.22
N LYS A 542 7.64 -16.51 28.71
CA LYS A 542 6.28 -17.07 28.62
C LYS A 542 6.02 -17.65 27.24
N LEU A 543 5.66 -18.93 27.17
CA LEU A 543 5.21 -19.57 25.94
C LEU A 543 3.82 -19.07 25.56
N ARG A 544 3.64 -18.73 24.29
CA ARG A 544 2.38 -18.44 23.63
C ARG A 544 2.18 -19.40 22.46
N SER A 545 0.94 -19.81 22.22
CA SER A 545 0.61 -20.85 21.25
C SER A 545 -0.75 -20.57 20.60
N VAL A 546 -0.76 -20.45 19.27
CA VAL A 546 -1.97 -20.07 18.51
C VAL A 546 -2.22 -21.09 17.41
N GLY A 547 -3.40 -21.71 17.44
CA GLY A 547 -3.85 -22.62 16.38
C GLY A 547 -4.22 -21.86 15.10
N LEU A 548 -3.71 -22.31 13.97
CA LEU A 548 -3.90 -21.68 12.66
C LEU A 548 -4.78 -22.52 11.71
N GLY A 549 -5.36 -23.61 12.20
CA GLY A 549 -6.14 -24.56 11.37
C GLY A 549 -7.34 -23.94 10.64
N ALA A 550 -7.91 -22.85 11.16
CA ALA A 550 -8.98 -22.10 10.50
C ALA A 550 -8.55 -21.44 9.17
N TYR A 551 -7.24 -21.33 8.95
CA TYR A 551 -6.63 -20.73 7.76
C TYR A 551 -5.97 -21.77 6.83
N ALA A 552 -6.33 -23.05 6.97
CA ALA A 552 -5.81 -24.12 6.12
C ALA A 552 -5.98 -23.79 4.62
N GLY A 553 -4.91 -23.97 3.84
CA GLY A 553 -4.86 -23.63 2.42
C GLY A 553 -4.54 -22.16 2.11
N LYS A 554 -4.53 -21.27 3.10
CA LYS A 554 -4.09 -19.88 2.92
C LYS A 554 -2.58 -19.76 2.99
N VAL A 555 -2.06 -18.69 2.37
CA VAL A 555 -0.67 -18.26 2.53
C VAL A 555 -0.65 -17.17 3.60
N ALA A 556 0.09 -17.40 4.68
CA ALA A 556 0.16 -16.48 5.80
C ALA A 556 1.59 -15.98 6.05
N ARG A 557 1.66 -14.76 6.57
CA ARG A 557 2.87 -14.11 7.07
C ARG A 557 2.61 -13.55 8.45
N PHE A 558 3.65 -13.42 9.29
CA PHE A 558 3.53 -13.04 10.68
C PHE A 558 4.39 -11.82 11.02
N ARG A 559 3.94 -11.01 11.97
CA ARG A 559 4.74 -9.93 12.56
C ARG A 559 4.43 -9.75 14.04
N PHE A 560 5.40 -9.21 14.76
CA PHE A 560 5.22 -8.73 16.12
C PHE A 560 5.18 -7.20 16.10
N VAL A 561 4.18 -6.62 16.78
CA VAL A 561 4.01 -5.18 16.90
C VAL A 561 3.89 -4.80 18.37
N PHE A 562 4.72 -3.88 18.82
CA PHE A 562 4.71 -3.35 20.17
C PHE A 562 4.17 -1.92 20.17
N ARG A 563 3.03 -1.72 20.85
CA ARG A 563 2.25 -0.47 20.83
C ARG A 563 2.25 0.21 22.19
N PRO A 564 2.47 1.54 22.26
CA PRO A 564 2.24 2.30 23.48
C PRO A 564 0.73 2.38 23.76
N GLY A 565 0.37 2.71 25.01
CA GLY A 565 -1.01 3.10 25.34
C GLY A 565 -1.12 4.62 25.36
N SER A 566 -1.72 5.17 26.42
CA SER A 566 -1.71 6.63 26.68
C SER A 566 -0.30 7.19 26.87
N ARG A 567 0.63 6.34 27.32
CA ARG A 567 2.04 6.65 27.58
C ARG A 567 2.90 5.43 27.25
N ALA A 568 4.21 5.60 27.34
CA ALA A 568 5.21 4.54 27.19
C ALA A 568 6.34 4.70 28.20
N PHE A 569 6.91 3.59 28.67
CA PHE A 569 8.25 3.63 29.26
C PHE A 569 9.26 3.75 28.12
N THR A 570 9.81 4.94 27.94
CA THR A 570 10.83 5.19 26.92
C THR A 570 12.21 4.80 27.41
N GLY A 571 12.93 4.01 26.63
CA GLY A 571 14.31 3.62 26.88
C GLY A 571 14.79 2.61 25.84
N GLU A 572 16.10 2.64 25.55
CA GLU A 572 16.69 1.85 24.46
C GLU A 572 17.55 0.68 24.95
N ASP A 573 17.69 0.50 26.27
CA ASP A 573 18.44 -0.62 26.84
C ASP A 573 17.55 -1.81 27.26
N THR A 574 18.17 -2.88 27.74
CA THR A 574 17.48 -4.14 28.03
C THR A 574 16.58 -4.13 29.27
N ARG A 575 16.46 -2.99 29.96
CA ARG A 575 15.46 -2.79 31.02
C ARG A 575 14.09 -2.44 30.46
N PHE A 576 13.99 -2.02 29.20
CA PHE A 576 12.76 -1.50 28.62
C PHE A 576 12.16 -2.43 27.57
N GLY A 577 10.83 -2.39 27.47
CA GLY A 577 10.10 -3.06 26.41
C GLY A 577 9.95 -4.57 26.57
N CYS A 578 9.85 -5.25 25.43
CA CYS A 578 9.59 -6.67 25.35
C CYS A 578 10.61 -7.41 24.48
N PHE A 579 10.76 -8.69 24.77
CA PHE A 579 11.61 -9.60 24.03
C PHE A 579 10.78 -10.74 23.46
N VAL A 580 11.12 -11.20 22.26
CA VAL A 580 10.48 -12.33 21.57
C VAL A 580 11.55 -13.30 21.07
N ASP A 581 11.34 -14.58 21.28
CA ASP A 581 12.31 -15.62 20.89
C ASP A 581 11.60 -16.94 20.50
N ASP A 582 12.34 -17.83 19.85
CA ASP A 582 11.91 -19.16 19.40
C ASP A 582 10.57 -19.14 18.62
N VAL A 583 10.42 -18.20 17.67
CA VAL A 583 9.21 -18.10 16.85
C VAL A 583 9.15 -19.30 15.92
N LYS A 584 8.14 -20.16 16.10
CA LYS A 584 8.04 -21.44 15.43
C LYS A 584 6.70 -21.63 14.77
N VAL A 585 6.69 -21.72 13.43
CA VAL A 585 5.50 -22.11 12.66
C VAL A 585 5.59 -23.61 12.36
N THR A 586 4.61 -24.37 12.83
CA THR A 586 4.57 -25.84 12.75
C THR A 586 3.55 -26.31 11.72
N ALA A 587 3.75 -27.53 11.21
CA ALA A 587 2.85 -28.18 10.23
C ALA A 587 2.48 -27.27 9.05
N ALA A 588 3.39 -26.41 8.62
CA ALA A 588 3.24 -25.50 7.50
C ALA A 588 4.32 -25.76 6.45
N ARG A 589 4.16 -25.20 5.25
CA ARG A 589 5.17 -25.25 4.21
C ARG A 589 5.63 -23.84 3.89
N ARG A 590 6.92 -23.57 4.09
CA ARG A 590 7.51 -22.29 3.69
C ARG A 590 7.52 -22.18 2.17
N LEU A 591 7.09 -21.03 1.67
CA LEU A 591 7.14 -20.70 0.26
C LEU A 591 8.47 -20.04 -0.12
N THR A 592 8.96 -20.40 -1.30
CA THR A 592 10.11 -19.76 -1.95
C THR A 592 9.67 -19.26 -3.30
N VAL A 593 9.74 -17.94 -3.51
CA VAL A 593 9.39 -17.31 -4.78
C VAL A 593 10.28 -17.86 -5.90
N LEU A 594 9.65 -18.22 -7.01
CA LEU A 594 10.23 -18.78 -8.20
C LEU A 594 10.43 -17.66 -9.23
N GLY A 595 11.68 -17.24 -9.44
CA GLY A 595 12.01 -16.23 -10.43
C GLY A 595 11.48 -14.84 -10.05
N LYS A 596 11.10 -14.04 -11.06
CA LYS A 596 10.58 -12.68 -10.89
C LYS A 596 9.05 -12.63 -10.97
N GLU A 597 8.47 -11.58 -10.41
CA GLU A 597 7.05 -11.25 -10.62
C GLU A 597 6.80 -10.97 -12.11
N VAL A 598 5.70 -11.51 -12.64
CA VAL A 598 5.18 -11.14 -13.96
C VAL A 598 4.30 -9.90 -13.77
N VAL A 599 4.54 -8.89 -14.60
CA VAL A 599 3.84 -7.60 -14.54
C VAL A 599 3.14 -7.33 -15.86
N THR A 600 1.87 -6.92 -15.82
CA THR A 600 1.08 -6.57 -17.01
C THR A 600 0.08 -5.45 -16.70
N GLN A 601 -0.27 -4.66 -17.71
CA GLN A 601 -1.34 -3.67 -17.62
C GLN A 601 -2.71 -4.25 -17.95
N SER A 602 -2.78 -5.45 -18.54
CA SER A 602 -4.02 -6.09 -18.97
C SER A 602 -4.08 -7.57 -18.60
N SER A 603 -5.26 -8.06 -18.27
CA SER A 603 -5.56 -9.50 -18.13
C SER A 603 -5.96 -10.09 -19.49
N PRO A 604 -5.62 -11.35 -19.82
CA PRO A 604 -4.91 -12.35 -19.01
C PRO A 604 -3.38 -12.23 -19.01
N PHE A 605 -2.74 -12.83 -18.01
CA PHE A 605 -1.30 -13.07 -17.92
C PHE A 605 -0.92 -14.30 -18.72
N VAL A 606 0.15 -14.22 -19.49
CA VAL A 606 0.77 -15.42 -20.07
C VAL A 606 1.97 -15.80 -19.19
N VAL A 607 1.90 -16.95 -18.53
CA VAL A 607 2.97 -17.45 -17.66
C VAL A 607 3.86 -18.42 -18.44
N THR A 608 5.15 -18.10 -18.53
CA THR A 608 6.18 -18.89 -19.22
C THR A 608 7.50 -18.88 -18.41
N GLU A 609 8.43 -19.77 -18.74
CA GLU A 609 9.80 -19.73 -18.16
C GLU A 609 10.48 -18.39 -18.42
N ALA A 610 10.31 -17.82 -19.63
CA ALA A 610 10.83 -16.52 -19.99
C ALA A 610 10.20 -15.38 -19.17
N ALA A 611 8.89 -15.47 -18.90
CA ALA A 611 8.19 -14.48 -18.08
C ALA A 611 8.68 -14.49 -16.62
N LEU A 612 8.90 -15.67 -16.04
CA LEU A 612 9.46 -15.80 -14.68
C LEU A 612 10.99 -15.63 -14.63
N GLY A 613 11.69 -15.73 -15.76
CA GLY A 613 13.15 -15.68 -15.81
C GLY A 613 13.84 -16.86 -15.13
N VAL A 614 13.15 -17.99 -14.99
CA VAL A 614 13.66 -19.21 -14.35
C VAL A 614 13.10 -20.45 -15.03
N ALA A 615 13.93 -21.48 -15.15
CA ALA A 615 13.51 -22.78 -15.66
C ALA A 615 12.51 -23.43 -14.70
N MET A 616 11.40 -23.92 -15.23
CA MET A 616 10.35 -24.59 -14.46
C MET A 616 10.56 -26.09 -14.52
N VAL A 617 10.92 -26.78 -13.44
CA VAL A 617 11.17 -28.24 -13.48
C VAL A 617 9.85 -29.03 -13.59
N PRO A 618 9.68 -29.97 -14.54
CA PRO A 618 8.45 -30.76 -14.68
C PRO A 618 8.05 -31.49 -13.39
N GLY A 619 6.74 -31.57 -13.12
CA GLY A 619 6.19 -32.20 -11.91
C GLY A 619 6.28 -31.33 -10.65
N THR A 620 6.99 -30.20 -10.70
CA THR A 620 7.03 -29.26 -9.57
C THR A 620 5.66 -28.64 -9.34
N GLN A 621 5.22 -28.63 -8.08
CA GLN A 621 4.04 -27.85 -7.66
C GLN A 621 4.41 -26.39 -7.45
N CYS A 622 3.67 -25.50 -8.10
CA CYS A 622 3.78 -24.07 -7.98
C CYS A 622 2.51 -23.49 -7.36
N TYR A 623 2.68 -22.53 -6.46
CA TYR A 623 1.64 -21.71 -5.86
C TYR A 623 1.65 -20.37 -6.58
N LEU A 624 0.65 -20.15 -7.42
CA LEU A 624 0.48 -18.89 -8.14
C LEU A 624 -0.41 -17.96 -7.34
N ARG A 625 -0.03 -16.70 -7.25
CA ARG A 625 -0.86 -15.65 -6.65
C ARG A 625 -0.78 -14.42 -7.52
N GLY A 626 -1.83 -13.61 -7.55
CA GLY A 626 -1.65 -12.26 -8.06
C GLY A 626 -2.42 -11.19 -7.35
N ALA A 627 -2.03 -9.97 -7.66
CA ALA A 627 -2.39 -8.77 -6.96
C ALA A 627 -2.56 -7.63 -7.98
N PRO A 628 -3.67 -6.89 -7.94
CA PRO A 628 -3.80 -5.63 -8.66
C PRO A 628 -3.00 -4.53 -7.95
N VAL A 629 -2.68 -3.48 -8.69
CA VAL A 629 -2.05 -2.26 -8.16
C VAL A 629 -3.04 -1.12 -8.36
N ALA A 630 -3.44 -0.47 -7.27
CA ALA A 630 -4.31 0.71 -7.29
C ALA A 630 -3.48 1.95 -6.93
N GLY A 631 -3.29 2.85 -7.88
CA GLY A 631 -2.33 3.96 -7.74
C GLY A 631 -0.90 3.44 -7.67
N THR A 632 -0.16 3.82 -6.64
CA THR A 632 1.22 3.31 -6.39
C THR A 632 1.28 2.14 -5.43
N ARG A 633 0.14 1.63 -4.94
CA ARG A 633 0.11 0.56 -3.92
C ARG A 633 -0.34 -0.76 -4.54
N ARG A 634 0.44 -1.81 -4.28
CA ARG A 634 0.00 -3.20 -4.55
C ARG A 634 -1.07 -3.59 -3.54
N MET A 635 -2.19 -4.06 -4.03
CA MET A 635 -3.28 -4.58 -3.19
C MET A 635 -2.95 -5.99 -2.70
N GLY A 636 -3.79 -6.52 -1.82
CA GLY A 636 -3.63 -7.86 -1.27
C GLY A 636 -3.51 -8.94 -2.35
N TRP A 637 -2.59 -9.89 -2.14
CA TRP A 637 -2.48 -11.07 -3.01
C TRP A 637 -3.70 -11.97 -2.89
N SER A 638 -4.10 -12.57 -4.01
CA SER A 638 -5.13 -13.61 -4.06
C SER A 638 -4.78 -14.81 -3.17
N ASP A 639 -5.80 -15.62 -2.90
CA ASP A 639 -5.59 -17.00 -2.48
C ASP A 639 -4.68 -17.74 -3.49
N PRO A 640 -3.87 -18.70 -3.03
CA PRO A 640 -2.98 -19.44 -3.91
C PRO A 640 -3.77 -20.33 -4.87
N LEU A 641 -3.47 -20.23 -6.16
CA LEU A 641 -3.86 -21.21 -7.16
C LEU A 641 -2.71 -22.20 -7.33
N MET A 642 -2.93 -23.47 -7.00
CA MET A 642 -1.93 -24.49 -7.24
C MET A 642 -1.93 -24.91 -8.72
N ALA A 643 -0.74 -24.96 -9.31
CA ALA A 643 -0.52 -25.51 -10.63
C ALA A 643 0.68 -26.46 -10.61
N THR A 644 0.70 -27.45 -11.49
CA THR A 644 1.84 -28.38 -11.65
C THR A 644 2.51 -28.10 -12.98
N VAL A 645 3.83 -27.92 -12.95
CA VAL A 645 4.63 -27.75 -14.17
C VAL A 645 4.47 -29.00 -15.04
N SER A 646 3.94 -28.81 -16.24
CA SER A 646 3.72 -29.90 -17.19
C SER A 646 5.06 -30.50 -17.63
N SER A 647 5.08 -31.83 -17.85
CA SER A 647 6.17 -32.45 -18.61
C SER A 647 6.23 -31.88 -20.02
N LEU A 648 7.44 -31.64 -20.52
CA LEU A 648 7.64 -31.37 -21.93
C LEU A 648 7.17 -32.58 -22.74
N THR A 649 6.39 -32.32 -23.78
CA THR A 649 5.92 -33.33 -24.74
C THR A 649 6.06 -32.76 -26.14
N GLY A 650 5.86 -33.57 -27.18
CA GLY A 650 5.96 -33.09 -28.55
C GLY A 650 7.37 -32.60 -28.91
N TYR A 651 7.42 -31.55 -29.73
CA TYR A 651 8.65 -30.90 -30.18
C TYR A 651 9.53 -30.43 -29.02
N GLU A 652 8.94 -29.77 -28.02
CA GLU A 652 9.71 -29.19 -26.90
C GLU A 652 10.40 -30.27 -26.06
N GLY A 653 9.74 -31.41 -25.82
CA GLY A 653 10.33 -32.54 -25.11
C GLY A 653 11.45 -33.20 -25.89
N TRP A 654 11.31 -33.26 -27.21
CA TRP A 654 12.33 -33.81 -28.09
C TRP A 654 13.59 -32.94 -28.15
N VAL A 655 13.45 -31.61 -28.34
CA VAL A 655 14.61 -30.70 -28.33
C VAL A 655 15.32 -30.75 -26.99
N ALA A 656 14.59 -30.63 -25.88
CA ALA A 656 15.21 -30.62 -24.55
C ALA A 656 15.92 -31.95 -24.21
N GLY A 657 15.39 -33.09 -24.66
CA GLY A 657 15.94 -34.41 -24.36
C GLY A 657 17.10 -34.83 -25.26
N PHE A 658 17.04 -34.48 -26.55
CA PHE A 658 17.99 -34.99 -27.55
C PHE A 658 18.90 -33.91 -28.14
N TYR A 659 18.44 -32.66 -28.22
CA TYR A 659 19.14 -31.57 -28.91
C TYR A 659 19.10 -30.25 -28.13
N PRO A 660 19.58 -30.20 -26.87
CA PRO A 660 19.46 -29.01 -26.01
C PRO A 660 20.19 -27.77 -26.54
N GLY A 661 21.06 -27.92 -27.55
CA GLY A 661 21.73 -26.81 -28.24
C GLY A 661 20.92 -26.11 -29.32
N ALA A 662 19.73 -26.63 -29.71
CA ALA A 662 18.88 -25.99 -30.71
C ALA A 662 18.03 -24.89 -30.05
N THR A 663 18.31 -23.64 -30.39
CA THR A 663 17.78 -22.44 -29.72
C THR A 663 16.84 -21.60 -30.59
N GLY A 664 16.79 -21.85 -31.90
CA GLY A 664 15.94 -21.13 -32.85
C GLY A 664 14.44 -21.41 -32.72
N GLY A 665 14.04 -22.34 -31.85
CA GLY A 665 12.66 -22.77 -31.68
C GLY A 665 12.11 -23.50 -32.91
N ALA A 666 10.82 -23.84 -32.90
CA ALA A 666 10.23 -24.72 -33.92
C ALA A 666 10.31 -24.18 -35.35
N ALA A 667 10.21 -22.86 -35.53
CA ALA A 667 10.33 -22.21 -36.83
C ALA A 667 11.78 -21.84 -37.19
N GLY A 668 12.72 -22.01 -36.27
CA GLY A 668 14.15 -21.78 -36.51
C GLY A 668 14.76 -22.89 -37.36
N ASP A 669 15.98 -22.63 -37.81
CA ASP A 669 16.84 -23.51 -38.62
C ASP A 669 18.25 -23.33 -38.04
N ASP A 670 18.55 -24.09 -36.98
CA ASP A 670 19.76 -23.87 -36.17
C ASP A 670 21.04 -24.25 -36.91
N ASP A 671 21.00 -25.24 -37.81
CA ASP A 671 22.13 -25.68 -38.61
C ASP A 671 22.23 -25.03 -40.00
N LYS A 672 21.21 -24.25 -40.39
CA LYS A 672 21.14 -23.44 -41.61
C LYS A 672 21.13 -24.26 -42.89
N ASP A 673 20.52 -25.44 -42.85
CA ASP A 673 20.37 -26.32 -44.02
C ASP A 673 19.08 -26.03 -44.83
N GLY A 674 18.26 -25.11 -44.36
CA GLY A 674 16.99 -24.71 -44.98
C GLY A 674 15.78 -25.50 -44.47
N VAL A 675 15.95 -26.38 -43.49
CA VAL A 675 14.90 -27.18 -42.85
C VAL A 675 14.63 -26.64 -41.46
N SER A 676 13.37 -26.29 -41.18
CA SER A 676 13.03 -25.82 -39.83
C SER A 676 13.13 -26.94 -38.80
N ASN A 677 13.48 -26.61 -37.56
CA ASN A 677 13.56 -27.55 -36.45
C ASN A 677 12.25 -28.35 -36.23
N LEU A 678 11.08 -27.76 -36.53
CA LEU A 678 9.81 -28.47 -36.46
C LEU A 678 9.70 -29.59 -37.51
N VAL A 679 10.21 -29.33 -38.72
CA VAL A 679 10.28 -30.33 -39.79
C VAL A 679 11.29 -31.41 -39.39
N GLU A 680 12.44 -31.02 -38.84
CA GLU A 680 13.44 -31.96 -38.29
C GLU A 680 12.82 -32.90 -37.25
N TYR A 681 12.02 -32.35 -36.32
CA TYR A 681 11.29 -33.14 -35.33
C TYR A 681 10.32 -34.16 -35.93
N VAL A 682 9.55 -33.75 -36.94
CA VAL A 682 8.57 -34.63 -37.60
C VAL A 682 9.25 -35.76 -38.36
N PHE A 683 10.39 -35.49 -38.99
CA PHE A 683 11.11 -36.48 -39.80
C PHE A 683 12.22 -37.21 -39.03
N GLY A 684 12.46 -36.85 -37.77
CA GLY A 684 13.42 -37.51 -36.90
C GLY A 684 14.87 -37.19 -37.23
N THR A 685 15.14 -36.00 -37.78
CA THR A 685 16.46 -35.51 -38.17
C THR A 685 17.05 -34.57 -37.12
N ASN A 686 18.36 -34.26 -37.21
CA ASN A 686 19.09 -33.54 -36.17
C ASN A 686 19.17 -32.04 -36.51
N PRO A 687 18.53 -31.15 -35.73
CA PRO A 687 18.46 -29.72 -36.01
C PRO A 687 19.78 -28.97 -35.81
N LEU A 688 20.83 -29.67 -35.36
CA LEU A 688 22.19 -29.15 -35.19
C LEU A 688 23.15 -29.70 -36.24
N SER A 689 22.65 -30.39 -37.27
CA SER A 689 23.48 -31.02 -38.29
C SER A 689 22.76 -31.11 -39.65
N GLY A 690 23.13 -30.20 -40.56
CA GLY A 690 22.58 -30.16 -41.93
C GLY A 690 22.93 -31.36 -42.82
N ALA A 691 23.63 -32.36 -42.29
CA ALA A 691 23.87 -33.64 -42.95
C ALA A 691 22.81 -34.70 -42.60
N SER A 692 21.95 -34.44 -41.62
CA SER A 692 21.01 -35.42 -41.06
C SER A 692 19.73 -35.60 -41.88
N GLY A 693 19.39 -34.64 -42.76
CA GLY A 693 18.23 -34.66 -43.66
C GLY A 693 18.25 -35.73 -44.76
N ALA A 694 19.41 -36.34 -45.05
CA ALA A 694 19.59 -37.20 -46.21
C ALA A 694 18.78 -38.50 -46.12
N GLY A 695 17.68 -38.58 -46.90
CA GLY A 695 16.82 -39.76 -47.03
C GLY A 695 15.65 -39.84 -46.03
N ALA A 696 15.59 -38.94 -45.05
CA ALA A 696 14.49 -38.85 -44.08
C ALA A 696 13.40 -37.86 -44.51
N LEU A 697 13.78 -36.80 -45.24
CA LEU A 697 12.85 -35.78 -45.73
C LEU A 697 11.98 -36.29 -46.91
N PRO A 698 10.77 -35.72 -47.11
CA PRO A 698 9.89 -36.12 -48.20
C PRO A 698 10.52 -35.93 -49.57
N VAL A 699 10.58 -37.01 -50.36
CA VAL A 699 11.04 -36.97 -51.75
C VAL A 699 9.85 -37.04 -52.68
N VAL A 700 9.77 -36.07 -53.59
CA VAL A 700 8.75 -36.03 -54.65
C VAL A 700 9.33 -36.59 -55.94
N GLY A 701 8.64 -37.56 -56.54
CA GLY A 701 9.02 -38.17 -57.81
C GLY A 701 7.83 -38.38 -58.73
N ILE A 702 8.09 -38.66 -60.01
CA ILE A 702 7.05 -39.00 -60.98
C ILE A 702 7.11 -40.50 -61.25
N SER A 703 6.02 -41.22 -61.01
CA SER A 703 5.89 -42.62 -61.43
C SER A 703 4.44 -43.02 -61.71
N GLY A 704 4.25 -43.80 -62.78
CA GLY A 704 2.92 -44.26 -63.20
C GLY A 704 1.95 -43.12 -63.54
N GLY A 705 2.43 -42.02 -64.16
CA GLY A 705 1.59 -40.89 -64.58
C GLY A 705 1.07 -40.00 -63.45
N ALA A 706 1.64 -40.12 -62.24
CA ALA A 706 1.31 -39.31 -61.08
C ALA A 706 2.57 -38.73 -60.43
N LEU A 707 2.43 -37.53 -59.86
CA LEU A 707 3.39 -36.96 -58.92
C LEU A 707 3.17 -37.67 -57.58
N ARG A 708 4.21 -38.29 -57.04
CA ARG A 708 4.17 -39.06 -55.80
C ARG A 708 5.12 -38.52 -54.76
N MET A 709 4.70 -38.54 -53.51
CA MET A 709 5.49 -38.14 -52.35
C MET A 709 5.37 -39.23 -51.29
N ASN A 710 6.52 -39.80 -50.93
CA ASN A 710 6.61 -40.82 -49.89
C ASN A 710 7.47 -40.27 -48.76
N PHE A 711 7.00 -40.45 -47.53
CA PHE A 711 7.75 -40.04 -46.34
C PHE A 711 7.33 -40.84 -45.12
N GLY A 712 8.27 -41.06 -44.21
CA GLY A 712 7.99 -41.53 -42.86
C GLY A 712 7.77 -40.33 -41.95
N VAL A 713 6.88 -40.47 -40.96
CA VAL A 713 6.84 -39.55 -39.82
C VAL A 713 7.38 -40.29 -38.62
N SER A 714 8.24 -39.63 -37.84
CA SER A 714 8.76 -40.19 -36.61
C SER A 714 7.59 -40.63 -35.71
N PRO A 715 7.56 -41.88 -35.22
CA PRO A 715 6.48 -42.37 -34.37
C PRO A 715 6.44 -41.66 -33.00
N THR A 716 7.52 -40.94 -32.65
CA THR A 716 7.59 -40.10 -31.43
C THR A 716 7.19 -38.65 -31.69
N ALA A 717 6.93 -38.26 -32.95
CA ALA A 717 6.45 -36.94 -33.32
C ALA A 717 4.95 -36.78 -32.98
N THR A 718 4.67 -36.29 -31.78
CA THR A 718 3.33 -36.06 -31.24
C THR A 718 3.03 -34.56 -31.16
N GLY A 719 1.75 -34.17 -31.10
CA GLY A 719 1.36 -32.76 -31.01
C GLY A 719 1.56 -31.97 -32.32
N VAL A 720 1.70 -32.66 -33.45
CA VAL A 720 1.82 -32.08 -34.79
C VAL A 720 0.75 -32.63 -35.71
N THR A 721 0.27 -31.80 -36.64
CA THR A 721 -0.54 -32.24 -37.77
C THR A 721 0.30 -32.19 -39.03
N VAL A 722 0.37 -33.30 -39.75
CA VAL A 722 1.12 -33.44 -41.01
C VAL A 722 0.13 -33.68 -42.14
N ARG A 723 0.18 -32.84 -43.18
CA ARG A 723 -0.71 -32.94 -44.35
C ARG A 723 0.06 -32.83 -45.64
N GLY A 724 -0.16 -33.75 -46.57
CA GLY A 724 0.24 -33.56 -47.96
C GLY A 724 -0.64 -32.49 -48.61
N GLN A 725 -0.03 -31.56 -49.34
CA GLN A 725 -0.75 -30.54 -50.10
C GLN A 725 -0.26 -30.51 -51.54
N THR A 726 -1.13 -30.06 -52.44
CA THR A 726 -0.80 -29.92 -53.86
C THR A 726 -1.26 -28.58 -54.42
N SER A 727 -0.59 -28.11 -55.48
CA SER A 727 -0.85 -26.81 -56.10
C SER A 727 -0.57 -26.85 -57.60
N GLU A 728 -1.23 -25.98 -58.36
CA GLU A 728 -1.02 -25.72 -59.79
C GLU A 728 -0.46 -24.32 -60.06
N ASP A 729 -0.21 -23.51 -59.02
CA ASP A 729 0.23 -22.12 -59.15
C ASP A 729 1.22 -21.65 -58.06
N LEU A 730 1.59 -22.54 -57.12
CA LEU A 730 2.36 -22.27 -55.89
C LEU A 730 1.70 -21.29 -54.90
N LYS A 731 0.51 -20.78 -55.18
CA LYS A 731 -0.22 -19.82 -54.35
C LYS A 731 -1.37 -20.49 -53.62
N THR A 732 -2.18 -21.23 -54.34
CA THR A 732 -3.35 -21.94 -53.84
C THR A 732 -2.97 -23.39 -53.57
N TRP A 733 -3.15 -23.84 -52.33
CA TRP A 733 -2.77 -25.18 -51.89
C TRP A 733 -4.01 -25.95 -51.44
N THR A 734 -4.16 -27.17 -51.96
CA THR A 734 -5.27 -28.08 -51.62
C THR A 734 -4.74 -29.25 -50.81
N ASP A 735 -5.41 -29.57 -49.70
CA ASP A 735 -5.09 -30.72 -48.86
C ASP A 735 -5.40 -32.04 -49.58
N LEU A 736 -4.49 -33.01 -49.46
CA LEU A 736 -4.66 -34.35 -50.01
C LEU A 736 -5.36 -35.25 -48.98
N THR A 737 -6.41 -35.96 -49.39
CA THR A 737 -7.27 -36.78 -48.52
C THR A 737 -6.77 -38.21 -48.30
N ASN A 738 -5.84 -38.71 -49.11
CA ASN A 738 -5.29 -40.07 -49.02
C ASN A 738 -4.00 -40.10 -48.19
N ILE A 739 -4.13 -40.03 -46.86
CA ILE A 739 -3.02 -40.26 -45.93
C ILE A 739 -3.10 -41.71 -45.44
N ALA A 740 -2.22 -42.59 -45.91
CA ALA A 740 -2.12 -43.96 -45.39
C ALA A 740 -1.61 -43.97 -43.93
N VAL A 741 -1.94 -45.03 -43.20
CA VAL A 741 -1.71 -45.24 -41.75
C VAL A 741 -0.21 -45.22 -41.40
N PRO A 742 0.18 -44.64 -40.24
CA PRO A 742 1.56 -44.64 -39.76
C PRO A 742 2.21 -46.03 -39.77
N PRO A 743 3.53 -46.14 -40.01
CA PRO A 743 4.53 -45.06 -40.04
C PRO A 743 4.88 -44.52 -41.43
N ALA A 744 4.23 -44.98 -42.52
CA ALA A 744 4.57 -44.59 -43.89
C ALA A 744 3.41 -43.87 -44.59
N HIS A 745 3.64 -42.63 -45.02
CA HIS A 745 2.67 -41.86 -45.80
C HIS A 745 3.04 -41.86 -47.27
N SER A 746 2.04 -42.09 -48.14
CA SER A 746 2.18 -42.01 -49.59
C SER A 746 1.04 -41.17 -50.16
N ASN A 747 1.39 -40.11 -50.88
CA ASN A 747 0.44 -39.30 -51.64
C ASN A 747 0.72 -39.43 -53.13
N ALA A 748 -0.33 -39.52 -53.94
CA ALA A 748 -0.24 -39.54 -55.39
C ALA A 748 -1.28 -38.60 -56.01
N VAL A 749 -0.84 -37.73 -56.91
CA VAL A 749 -1.69 -36.80 -57.65
C VAL A 749 -1.48 -37.02 -59.14
N PRO A 750 -2.53 -37.32 -59.93
CA PRO A 750 -2.41 -37.44 -61.38
C PRO A 750 -1.84 -36.16 -62.00
N VAL A 751 -0.88 -36.31 -62.92
CA VAL A 751 -0.30 -35.17 -63.67
C VAL A 751 -0.86 -35.05 -65.09
N SER A 752 -1.71 -35.99 -65.52
CA SER A 752 -2.35 -35.97 -66.84
C SER A 752 -3.21 -34.71 -67.02
N GLY A 753 -3.00 -34.00 -68.14
CA GLY A 753 -3.74 -32.78 -68.49
C GLY A 753 -3.29 -31.51 -67.75
N LYS A 754 -2.26 -31.57 -66.91
CA LYS A 754 -1.78 -30.44 -66.13
C LYS A 754 -0.50 -29.85 -66.70
N VAL A 755 -0.43 -28.52 -66.81
CA VAL A 755 0.74 -27.80 -67.33
C VAL A 755 1.86 -27.74 -66.28
N ARG A 756 1.50 -27.62 -64.99
CA ARG A 756 2.43 -27.64 -63.85
C ARG A 756 1.71 -28.21 -62.62
N GLN A 757 2.41 -28.99 -61.80
CA GLN A 757 1.88 -29.54 -60.55
C GLN A 757 3.00 -29.55 -59.50
N TRP A 758 2.68 -29.11 -58.28
CA TRP A 758 3.58 -29.15 -57.13
C TRP A 758 2.97 -29.94 -55.98
N MET A 759 3.84 -30.47 -55.12
CA MET A 759 3.47 -31.11 -53.87
C MET A 759 4.35 -30.59 -52.74
N ARG A 760 3.79 -30.53 -51.53
CA ARG A 760 4.55 -30.26 -50.30
C ARG A 760 3.95 -31.00 -49.13
N VAL A 761 4.73 -31.15 -48.07
CA VAL A 761 4.20 -31.50 -46.75
C VAL A 761 4.02 -30.20 -45.95
N LYS A 762 2.84 -30.02 -45.36
CA LYS A 762 2.56 -28.97 -44.39
C LYS A 762 2.58 -29.61 -43.00
N VAL A 763 3.47 -29.11 -42.14
CA VAL A 763 3.52 -29.43 -40.73
C VAL A 763 2.97 -28.24 -39.94
N THR A 764 2.10 -28.51 -38.97
CA THR A 764 1.53 -27.48 -38.08
C THR A 764 1.51 -27.98 -36.65
N MET A 765 1.87 -27.12 -35.70
CA MET A 765 1.60 -27.31 -34.27
C MET A 765 0.35 -26.51 -33.85
N PRO A 766 -0.38 -26.95 -32.80
CA PRO A 766 -1.56 -26.27 -32.25
C PRO A 766 -1.34 -24.80 -31.85
#